data_AF-A0A1I7MNE8-F1
#
_entry.id   AF-A0A1I7MNE8-F1
#
_cell.length_a   1.000
_cell.length_b   1.000
_cell.length_c   1.000
_cell.angle_alpha   90.00
_cell.angle_beta   90.00
_cell.angle_gamma   90.00
#
_symmetry.space_group_name_H-M   'P 1'
#
loop_
_entity.id
_entity.type
_entity.pdbx_description
1 polymer ?
#
loop_
_entity_poly.entity_id
_entity_poly.type
_entity_poly.pdbx_seq_one_letter_code
_entity_poly.pdbx_strand_id
1 'polypeptide(L)'
;MSTNPTQPRRLRALVSAAAGIGMLGASFAALPAAAAPSAEKPDAAQHELLQQLQGVKKYEDGRYFVILKEQPAATYDGGVEGIPATSVTSSGGEFRADSPAVQKYDNYLTAQQTAVASTADVAVKHHFTTALNGFVAELTADQALALSQDDRVLAVSEDEELAPDYSSTEFLGLTPETGDTWNKTYGGIEQAGKGVVVGVIDTGIHPDNPFVAGEPVKPLSGAPQVGVPYLESSGRIAMLKADGTTYRGECEVGEDFTADDCNDKLVGARYFADDFLAYVPPTDRDPNERISPLDISSHGTHTATTAAGNHGVEQIMNGDQSYGMGSGVAPAAKIAAYKVCWEDTDPDTGGCYGSGSVAAIEAGITDNVDVLNYSISGNNNSVVDPVALAFKSAAEAGIFVSASAGNSGPTPDTVAHSSPWLTSVAASTFSNELTGTVEFADGKKFRGVSSMANGVGPADIVLAEEVGLEGKPANEVRLCYLGALDPAKADGKIVVCDRGETARVEKSQAVDEAGGVGMVLVNIGGGSEDADLHSVPTVHTSDESIKTHVRDTDVQATLVSGDTTGLPGAPQPQIAGFSSRGPSNAVNLELLKPDVAAPGVNVIAGVSPLDPNYGGDSFGLMSGTSMAAPNLAGMAALMAGKNPDWSPMAIKSAMMTTAGDVKNANGSVNLDNFATGAGSADPAKMAQPGLVYESDSRQWDALLLGTMRGRDVNVPSIAVSDLVNTATVKRTVTATQAGTWAAEADVPGFDVSVSPATVSLAKGESAEVTITFSRTTANHNEWNHGSLTWIKPAGQSVTSPVTLRALDLSATSSVEGEGAQGSETVELQGGVTGAIDPTIDGLAKAESVTFTKVPGALFGGNNAHNDLQQIAVGEGVNSLVLKLQAHDGVADWDMFVITPAGRQINVATAAGSEELVIPNPAAGRYLVVSNLYSSEGNGEATATLEHVQLAGDAGNLTVNPDPVNITQGETTEAELAWSGLTEGVWKGVVTWAPGVTTAVSVTVGAGAGEPGECTLEDFTDNAPGSQYYADVRWMQCADITRGYSDGTYRKGKDISRAESVAFLYRHSGDEFSAPAVSPFEDVSAGYTHYTPITWAAAQDITTGYTDGTFRSGQSVTRGEFASFVYRYAGAEFSATNEAPFSDVAPGTAHHEAISWMKSEELTNGRVDGTFGVNDPITRGEVAAFLHRLDQSLGE
;
A
#
# COMPACT_ATOMS: atom_id res chain seq x y z
N MET A 1 -42.85 19.97 50.04
CA MET A 1 -44.33 20.02 50.12
C MET A 1 -44.85 19.90 48.70
N SER A 2 -45.72 18.99 48.27
CA SER A 2 -46.28 17.73 48.82
C SER A 2 -46.84 16.93 47.60
N THR A 3 -47.17 15.63 47.61
CA THR A 3 -47.41 14.66 48.72
C THR A 3 -47.00 13.23 48.27
N ASN A 4 -47.43 12.20 49.01
CA ASN A 4 -47.27 10.75 48.74
C ASN A 4 -48.57 10.16 48.12
N PRO A 5 -48.68 8.85 47.76
CA PRO A 5 -47.72 7.72 47.80
C PRO A 5 -47.61 7.01 46.39
N THR A 6 -47.22 5.75 46.12
CA THR A 6 -47.00 4.48 46.88
C THR A 6 -46.10 3.48 46.08
N GLN A 7 -45.75 2.33 46.68
CA GLN A 7 -45.30 1.06 46.05
C GLN A 7 -46.12 -0.12 46.70
N PRO A 8 -45.79 -1.45 46.75
CA PRO A 8 -44.69 -2.25 46.16
C PRO A 8 -44.97 -3.73 45.70
N ARG A 9 -43.94 -4.35 45.08
CA ARG A 9 -43.42 -5.76 45.19
C ARG A 9 -44.31 -7.03 45.06
N ARG A 10 -43.82 -7.95 44.19
CA ARG A 10 -43.58 -9.43 44.32
C ARG A 10 -44.55 -10.35 45.09
N LEU A 11 -44.84 -11.54 44.53
CA LEU A 11 -44.68 -12.85 45.22
C LEU A 11 -44.70 -14.09 44.27
N ARG A 12 -44.39 -15.28 44.83
CA ARG A 12 -44.37 -16.63 44.23
C ARG A 12 -45.63 -17.45 44.64
N ALA A 13 -45.67 -18.74 44.25
CA ALA A 13 -46.45 -19.87 44.83
C ALA A 13 -47.91 -20.05 44.33
N LEU A 14 -48.53 -21.25 44.32
CA LEU A 14 -48.08 -22.67 44.50
C LEU A 14 -49.23 -23.64 44.12
N VAL A 15 -49.01 -24.96 44.28
CA VAL A 15 -50.01 -26.07 44.39
C VAL A 15 -50.59 -26.66 43.09
N SER A 16 -50.71 -27.99 43.10
CA SER A 16 -51.33 -28.88 42.10
C SER A 16 -52.59 -29.56 42.67
N ALA A 17 -53.55 -30.01 41.82
CA ALA A 17 -54.41 -31.18 42.09
C ALA A 17 -55.41 -31.51 40.96
N ALA A 18 -55.67 -32.81 40.80
CA ALA A 18 -56.50 -33.49 39.83
C ALA A 18 -58.03 -33.26 39.89
N ALA A 19 -58.69 -33.55 38.75
CA ALA A 19 -60.01 -34.19 38.67
C ALA A 19 -60.08 -35.03 37.36
N GLY A 20 -60.93 -36.06 37.28
CA GLY A 20 -61.03 -36.94 36.10
C GLY A 20 -62.25 -37.86 36.10
N ILE A 21 -62.20 -38.96 35.33
CA ILE A 21 -63.27 -39.96 35.08
C ILE A 21 -64.37 -39.41 34.13
N GLY A 22 -64.87 -40.13 33.11
CA GLY A 22 -64.62 -41.49 32.57
C GLY A 22 -65.45 -41.66 31.26
N MET A 23 -65.87 -42.83 30.76
CA MET A 23 -65.68 -44.27 31.12
C MET A 23 -66.23 -45.16 29.96
N LEU A 24 -65.92 -46.47 29.96
CA LEU A 24 -66.57 -47.61 29.25
C LEU A 24 -66.10 -47.98 27.82
N GLY A 25 -66.19 -49.30 27.51
CA GLY A 25 -65.92 -49.96 26.22
C GLY A 25 -67.19 -50.60 25.60
N ALA A 26 -67.14 -51.73 24.87
CA ALA A 26 -66.05 -52.69 24.62
C ALA A 26 -66.36 -53.64 23.41
N SER A 27 -65.36 -54.44 23.01
CA SER A 27 -65.44 -55.75 22.31
C SER A 27 -66.00 -55.85 20.87
N PHE A 28 -65.20 -56.38 19.93
CA PHE A 28 -65.21 -57.81 19.54
C PHE A 28 -64.01 -58.16 18.62
N ALA A 29 -63.95 -59.35 18.03
CA ALA A 29 -62.69 -60.00 17.60
C ALA A 29 -62.68 -60.70 16.23
N ALA A 30 -61.46 -61.04 15.79
CA ALA A 30 -61.05 -62.05 14.79
C ALA A 30 -61.17 -61.74 13.28
N LEU A 31 -60.18 -62.27 12.54
CA LEU A 31 -60.03 -62.25 11.08
C LEU A 31 -60.85 -63.35 10.38
N PRO A 32 -61.18 -63.17 9.10
CA PRO A 32 -60.77 -64.16 8.10
C PRO A 32 -60.11 -63.52 6.85
N ALA A 33 -59.72 -64.33 5.87
CA ALA A 33 -58.85 -63.94 4.76
C ALA A 33 -59.47 -64.14 3.35
N ALA A 34 -58.71 -63.67 2.35
CA ALA A 34 -58.60 -64.15 0.96
C ALA A 34 -59.33 -63.43 -0.19
N ALA A 35 -58.59 -63.39 -1.31
CA ALA A 35 -58.95 -63.21 -2.72
C ALA A 35 -59.19 -61.78 -3.28
N ALA A 36 -58.48 -61.52 -4.38
CA ALA A 36 -58.55 -60.37 -5.28
C ALA A 36 -59.68 -60.58 -6.35
N PRO A 37 -60.00 -59.65 -7.31
CA PRO A 37 -59.02 -58.88 -8.10
C PRO A 37 -59.37 -57.43 -8.54
N SER A 38 -58.32 -56.80 -9.09
CA SER A 38 -58.30 -55.81 -10.18
C SER A 38 -58.89 -54.39 -10.01
N ALA A 39 -57.95 -53.44 -10.03
CA ALA A 39 -57.95 -52.23 -10.87
C ALA A 39 -58.83 -51.02 -10.47
N GLU A 40 -58.26 -50.16 -9.62
CA GLU A 40 -58.16 -48.72 -9.93
C GLU A 40 -56.81 -48.18 -9.46
N LYS A 41 -56.45 -46.94 -9.82
CA LYS A 41 -55.08 -46.39 -9.62
C LYS A 41 -54.81 -46.00 -8.15
N PRO A 42 -53.57 -46.09 -7.65
CA PRO A 42 -53.19 -45.50 -6.37
C PRO A 42 -53.30 -43.96 -6.41
N ASP A 43 -53.66 -43.37 -5.27
CA ASP A 43 -53.66 -41.93 -5.06
C ASP A 43 -52.22 -41.42 -4.79
N ALA A 44 -51.92 -40.19 -5.22
CA ALA A 44 -50.58 -39.60 -5.14
C ALA A 44 -50.10 -39.46 -3.68
N ALA A 45 -51.01 -39.14 -2.76
CA ALA A 45 -50.73 -38.94 -1.34
C ALA A 45 -50.14 -40.18 -0.63
N GLN A 46 -50.32 -41.41 -1.18
CA GLN A 46 -49.70 -42.62 -0.63
C GLN A 46 -48.30 -42.90 -1.18
N HIS A 47 -47.87 -42.26 -2.27
CA HIS A 47 -46.49 -42.36 -2.75
C HIS A 47 -45.55 -41.43 -1.96
N GLU A 48 -45.96 -40.19 -1.69
CA GLU A 48 -45.17 -39.26 -0.87
C GLU A 48 -44.93 -39.79 0.55
N LEU A 49 -45.95 -40.36 1.20
CA LEU A 49 -45.84 -40.88 2.56
C LEU A 49 -44.89 -42.09 2.68
N LEU A 50 -44.67 -42.84 1.59
CA LEU A 50 -43.70 -43.93 1.54
C LEU A 50 -42.29 -43.47 1.15
N GLN A 51 -42.16 -42.39 0.36
CA GLN A 51 -40.85 -41.80 0.06
C GLN A 51 -40.29 -40.98 1.24
N GLN A 52 -41.14 -40.31 2.02
CA GLN A 52 -40.71 -39.63 3.27
C GLN A 52 -40.18 -40.60 4.33
N LEU A 53 -40.56 -41.88 4.28
CA LEU A 53 -40.00 -42.94 5.14
C LEU A 53 -38.67 -43.53 4.65
N GLN A 54 -38.09 -43.01 3.55
CA GLN A 54 -36.72 -43.36 3.13
C GLN A 54 -35.67 -42.35 3.60
N GLY A 55 -36.05 -41.30 4.33
CA GLY A 55 -35.16 -40.34 4.98
C GLY A 55 -34.52 -40.85 6.28
N VAL A 56 -34.18 -42.14 6.35
CA VAL A 56 -33.45 -42.71 7.49
C VAL A 56 -31.96 -42.45 7.28
N LYS A 57 -31.26 -41.82 8.25
CA LYS A 57 -29.79 -41.78 8.25
C LYS A 57 -29.29 -43.21 8.12
N LYS A 58 -28.56 -43.51 7.05
CA LYS A 58 -27.70 -44.69 7.05
C LYS A 58 -26.55 -44.40 8.01
N TYR A 59 -26.31 -45.32 8.93
CA TYR A 59 -25.01 -45.43 9.56
C TYR A 59 -24.06 -46.12 8.56
N GLU A 60 -22.76 -45.86 8.69
CA GLU A 60 -21.72 -46.55 7.93
C GLU A 60 -20.83 -47.35 8.90
N ASP A 61 -19.78 -48.00 8.40
CA ASP A 61 -18.82 -48.72 9.26
C ASP A 61 -17.78 -47.70 9.78
N GLY A 62 -17.72 -47.47 11.09
CA GLY A 62 -16.92 -46.38 11.66
C GLY A 62 -16.88 -46.36 13.19
N ARG A 63 -16.38 -45.25 13.76
CA ARG A 63 -16.24 -45.05 15.21
C ARG A 63 -17.40 -44.19 15.72
N TYR A 64 -18.07 -44.63 16.79
CA TYR A 64 -19.33 -44.03 17.25
C TYR A 64 -19.42 -43.88 18.77
N PHE A 65 -19.96 -42.75 19.21
CA PHE A 65 -20.53 -42.54 20.55
C PHE A 65 -21.92 -43.19 20.66
N VAL A 66 -22.11 -43.99 21.69
CA VAL A 66 -23.40 -44.59 22.08
C VAL A 66 -23.81 -44.00 23.42
N ILE A 67 -24.74 -43.05 23.39
CA ILE A 67 -25.19 -42.28 24.56
C ILE A 67 -26.41 -42.98 25.16
N LEU A 68 -26.45 -43.15 26.49
CA LEU A 68 -27.53 -43.80 27.23
C LEU A 68 -28.46 -42.77 27.90
N LYS A 69 -29.66 -43.22 28.28
CA LYS A 69 -30.75 -42.33 28.79
C LYS A 69 -30.66 -41.96 30.28
N GLU A 70 -29.88 -42.67 31.11
CA GLU A 70 -29.71 -42.28 32.52
C GLU A 70 -28.84 -41.01 32.67
N GLN A 71 -29.05 -40.23 33.73
CA GLN A 71 -28.25 -39.03 34.02
C GLN A 71 -26.76 -39.40 34.21
N PRO A 72 -25.80 -38.58 33.74
CA PRO A 72 -24.40 -38.71 34.14
C PRO A 72 -24.17 -38.29 35.60
N ALA A 73 -23.07 -38.73 36.22
CA ALA A 73 -22.84 -38.58 37.66
C ALA A 73 -22.81 -37.10 38.13
N ALA A 74 -22.35 -36.16 37.30
CA ALA A 74 -22.36 -34.73 37.64
C ALA A 74 -23.78 -34.15 37.80
N THR A 75 -24.79 -34.76 37.17
CA THR A 75 -26.19 -34.30 37.19
C THR A 75 -27.17 -35.32 37.78
N TYR A 76 -26.71 -36.46 38.29
CA TYR A 76 -27.58 -37.50 38.85
C TYR A 76 -28.24 -37.07 40.17
N ASP A 77 -29.55 -36.89 40.13
CA ASP A 77 -30.37 -36.37 41.24
C ASP A 77 -30.86 -37.44 42.22
N GLY A 78 -30.40 -38.69 42.06
CA GLY A 78 -30.86 -39.84 42.83
C GLY A 78 -31.96 -40.63 42.12
N GLY A 79 -32.21 -41.86 42.57
CA GLY A 79 -33.30 -42.71 42.06
C GLY A 79 -32.96 -44.20 41.94
N VAL A 80 -31.67 -44.53 41.80
CA VAL A 80 -31.19 -45.92 41.83
C VAL A 80 -31.07 -46.40 43.27
N GLU A 81 -31.64 -47.57 43.57
CA GLU A 81 -31.69 -48.11 44.93
C GLU A 81 -30.29 -48.32 45.51
N GLY A 82 -30.04 -47.75 46.71
CA GLY A 82 -28.76 -47.85 47.39
C GLY A 82 -27.65 -46.88 46.92
N ILE A 83 -27.91 -46.04 45.92
CA ILE A 83 -26.96 -45.05 45.39
C ILE A 83 -27.51 -43.62 45.61
N PRO A 84 -26.94 -42.84 46.55
CA PRO A 84 -27.34 -41.44 46.80
C PRO A 84 -27.15 -40.54 45.58
N ALA A 85 -27.91 -39.45 45.51
CA ALA A 85 -27.71 -38.38 44.53
C ALA A 85 -26.28 -37.83 44.57
N THR A 86 -25.73 -37.49 43.41
CA THR A 86 -24.37 -36.97 43.24
C THR A 86 -24.32 -35.58 42.60
N SER A 87 -25.43 -35.09 42.04
CA SER A 87 -25.54 -33.73 41.54
C SER A 87 -25.35 -32.71 42.67
N VAL A 88 -24.69 -31.58 42.37
CA VAL A 88 -24.54 -30.44 43.30
C VAL A 88 -25.90 -29.94 43.80
N THR A 89 -26.89 -29.93 42.90
CA THR A 89 -28.27 -29.47 43.13
C THR A 89 -29.05 -30.32 44.11
N SER A 90 -28.86 -31.64 44.12
CA SER A 90 -29.64 -32.57 44.96
C SER A 90 -28.86 -33.14 46.15
N SER A 91 -27.51 -33.10 46.13
CA SER A 91 -26.67 -33.47 47.27
C SER A 91 -26.37 -32.30 48.23
N GLY A 92 -26.38 -31.06 47.73
CA GLY A 92 -26.17 -29.86 48.54
C GLY A 92 -24.70 -29.54 48.88
N GLY A 93 -23.75 -30.02 48.07
CA GLY A 93 -22.31 -29.77 48.23
C GLY A 93 -21.56 -29.76 46.89
N GLU A 94 -20.24 -29.68 46.96
CA GLU A 94 -19.34 -29.79 45.79
C GLU A 94 -19.44 -31.17 45.10
N PHE A 95 -19.32 -31.21 43.77
CA PHE A 95 -19.20 -32.48 43.06
C PHE A 95 -17.82 -33.11 43.34
N ARG A 96 -17.82 -34.35 43.82
CA ARG A 96 -16.61 -35.06 44.23
C ARG A 96 -16.51 -36.41 43.53
N ALA A 97 -15.64 -36.48 42.51
CA ALA A 97 -15.35 -37.70 41.76
C ALA A 97 -14.79 -38.83 42.67
N ASP A 98 -14.06 -38.47 43.73
CA ASP A 98 -13.52 -39.42 44.73
C ASP A 98 -14.59 -39.94 45.72
N SER A 99 -15.83 -39.46 45.66
CA SER A 99 -16.84 -39.78 46.68
C SER A 99 -17.39 -41.21 46.54
N PRO A 100 -17.68 -41.91 47.67
CA PRO A 100 -18.33 -43.23 47.65
C PRO A 100 -19.75 -43.26 47.07
N ALA A 101 -20.33 -42.11 46.71
CA ALA A 101 -21.59 -42.02 45.97
C ALA A 101 -21.32 -42.02 44.46
N VAL A 102 -20.40 -41.15 43.98
CA VAL A 102 -19.99 -41.12 42.56
C VAL A 102 -19.39 -42.46 42.15
N GLN A 103 -18.45 -43.02 42.92
CA GLN A 103 -17.84 -44.32 42.62
C GLN A 103 -18.86 -45.46 42.47
N LYS A 104 -19.96 -45.45 43.25
CA LYS A 104 -21.03 -46.44 43.11
C LYS A 104 -21.86 -46.22 41.85
N TYR A 105 -22.14 -44.97 41.51
CA TYR A 105 -22.94 -44.63 40.34
C TYR A 105 -22.17 -44.83 39.03
N ASP A 106 -20.89 -44.48 39.02
CA ASP A 106 -19.92 -44.79 37.96
C ASP A 106 -19.87 -46.28 37.63
N ASN A 107 -19.71 -47.15 38.65
CA ASN A 107 -19.77 -48.60 38.48
C ASN A 107 -21.13 -49.08 37.95
N TYR A 108 -22.24 -48.44 38.34
CA TYR A 108 -23.58 -48.76 37.86
C TYR A 108 -23.78 -48.37 36.39
N LEU A 109 -23.36 -47.16 35.98
CA LEU A 109 -23.43 -46.70 34.59
C LEU A 109 -22.53 -47.54 33.68
N THR A 110 -21.29 -47.81 34.09
CA THR A 110 -20.35 -48.69 33.36
C THR A 110 -20.96 -50.08 33.13
N ALA A 111 -21.68 -50.62 34.12
CA ALA A 111 -22.39 -51.88 33.98
C ALA A 111 -23.59 -51.79 33.00
N GLN A 112 -24.35 -50.69 32.97
CA GLN A 112 -25.42 -50.50 31.98
C GLN A 112 -24.85 -50.36 30.57
N GLN A 113 -23.80 -49.57 30.38
CA GLN A 113 -23.11 -49.37 29.11
C GLN A 113 -22.56 -50.69 28.55
N THR A 114 -21.90 -51.49 29.39
CA THR A 114 -21.45 -52.85 29.04
C THR A 114 -22.64 -53.75 28.64
N ALA A 115 -23.76 -53.67 29.36
CA ALA A 115 -24.98 -54.42 29.06
C ALA A 115 -25.78 -53.89 27.85
N VAL A 116 -25.45 -52.70 27.35
CA VAL A 116 -25.94 -52.17 26.06
C VAL A 116 -25.02 -52.65 24.94
N ALA A 117 -23.71 -52.43 25.04
CA ALA A 117 -22.73 -52.89 24.04
C ALA A 117 -22.85 -54.42 23.75
N SER A 118 -23.12 -55.22 24.79
CA SER A 118 -23.30 -56.67 24.65
C SER A 118 -24.55 -57.12 23.87
N THR A 119 -25.54 -56.26 23.59
CA THR A 119 -26.70 -56.66 22.77
C THR A 119 -26.39 -56.64 21.27
N ALA A 120 -25.33 -55.95 20.86
CA ALA A 120 -24.85 -55.86 19.47
C ALA A 120 -23.48 -56.52 19.24
N ASP A 121 -22.98 -57.30 20.22
CA ASP A 121 -21.64 -57.93 20.23
C ASP A 121 -20.50 -56.92 20.05
N VAL A 122 -20.64 -55.74 20.68
CA VAL A 122 -19.71 -54.61 20.55
C VAL A 122 -18.71 -54.58 21.70
N ALA A 123 -17.43 -54.42 21.37
CA ALA A 123 -16.36 -54.18 22.34
C ALA A 123 -16.20 -52.68 22.63
N VAL A 124 -16.52 -52.26 23.86
CA VAL A 124 -16.33 -50.87 24.31
C VAL A 124 -14.84 -50.50 24.29
N LYS A 125 -14.50 -49.36 23.66
CA LYS A 125 -13.16 -48.75 23.69
C LYS A 125 -12.99 -47.83 24.91
N HIS A 126 -14.01 -47.01 25.21
CA HIS A 126 -13.98 -46.06 26.33
C HIS A 126 -15.36 -45.89 26.96
N HIS A 127 -15.41 -45.69 28.28
CA HIS A 127 -16.64 -45.47 29.06
C HIS A 127 -16.70 -44.03 29.57
N PHE A 128 -17.86 -43.39 29.42
CA PHE A 128 -18.14 -42.05 29.93
C PHE A 128 -19.26 -42.12 30.96
N THR A 129 -18.99 -41.69 32.20
CA THR A 129 -19.95 -41.78 33.33
C THR A 129 -20.20 -40.45 34.02
N THR A 130 -19.26 -39.50 33.94
CA THR A 130 -19.21 -38.33 34.82
C THR A 130 -19.89 -37.10 34.23
N ALA A 131 -19.51 -36.67 33.02
CA ALA A 131 -20.13 -35.53 32.31
C ALA A 131 -21.17 -35.99 31.27
N LEU A 132 -20.98 -37.19 30.72
CA LEU A 132 -21.85 -37.88 29.77
C LEU A 132 -22.09 -39.30 30.30
N ASN A 133 -23.22 -39.91 29.96
CA ASN A 133 -23.49 -41.33 30.17
C ASN A 133 -23.49 -42.01 28.80
N GLY A 134 -22.42 -42.74 28.47
CA GLY A 134 -22.27 -43.37 27.17
C GLY A 134 -20.94 -44.09 27.01
N PHE A 135 -20.69 -44.63 25.83
CA PHE A 135 -19.43 -45.29 25.50
C PHE A 135 -19.04 -45.03 24.04
N VAL A 136 -17.75 -45.23 23.72
CA VAL A 136 -17.24 -45.22 22.35
C VAL A 136 -16.85 -46.63 21.92
N ALA A 137 -17.12 -46.98 20.66
CA ALA A 137 -16.68 -48.23 20.04
C ALA A 137 -16.54 -48.09 18.51
N GLU A 138 -15.83 -49.04 17.90
CA GLU A 138 -15.99 -49.28 16.45
C GLU A 138 -17.31 -50.03 16.24
N LEU A 139 -18.16 -49.55 15.34
CA LEU A 139 -19.42 -50.18 14.97
C LEU A 139 -19.45 -50.40 13.45
N THR A 140 -19.98 -51.54 13.02
CA THR A 140 -20.53 -51.65 11.67
C THR A 140 -21.86 -50.88 11.57
N ALA A 141 -22.27 -50.53 10.35
CA ALA A 141 -23.54 -49.87 10.05
C ALA A 141 -24.74 -50.58 10.69
N ASP A 142 -24.77 -51.92 10.65
CA ASP A 142 -25.80 -52.76 11.25
C ASP A 142 -25.75 -52.72 12.80
N GLN A 143 -24.57 -52.62 13.42
CA GLN A 143 -24.42 -52.48 14.87
C GLN A 143 -24.81 -51.09 15.38
N ALA A 144 -24.44 -50.03 14.65
CA ALA A 144 -24.88 -48.66 14.93
C ALA A 144 -26.41 -48.54 14.84
N LEU A 145 -27.01 -49.12 13.79
CA LEU A 145 -28.46 -49.18 13.61
C LEU A 145 -29.17 -50.05 14.67
N ALA A 146 -28.55 -51.14 15.12
CA ALA A 146 -29.09 -51.98 16.19
C ALA A 146 -29.06 -51.27 17.55
N LEU A 147 -27.95 -50.59 17.87
CA LEU A 147 -27.81 -49.83 19.12
C LEU A 147 -28.71 -48.59 19.14
N SER A 148 -28.92 -47.93 17.99
CA SER A 148 -29.88 -46.82 17.89
C SER A 148 -31.35 -47.23 18.08
N GLN A 149 -31.64 -48.54 18.17
CA GLN A 149 -32.96 -49.10 18.42
C GLN A 149 -33.12 -49.68 19.84
N ASP A 150 -32.09 -49.67 20.69
CA ASP A 150 -32.21 -50.11 22.08
C ASP A 150 -32.93 -49.05 22.94
N ASP A 151 -33.99 -49.45 23.65
CA ASP A 151 -34.79 -48.55 24.49
C ASP A 151 -33.98 -47.83 25.59
N ARG A 152 -32.75 -48.27 25.91
CA ARG A 152 -31.83 -47.61 26.85
C ARG A 152 -30.94 -46.55 26.21
N VAL A 153 -30.73 -46.61 24.89
CA VAL A 153 -29.87 -45.67 24.14
C VAL A 153 -30.64 -44.39 23.86
N LEU A 154 -30.04 -43.23 24.13
CA LEU A 154 -30.55 -41.90 23.84
C LEU A 154 -30.22 -41.48 22.41
N ALA A 155 -28.98 -41.76 21.96
CA ALA A 155 -28.50 -41.50 20.61
C ALA A 155 -27.31 -42.39 20.27
N VAL A 156 -27.14 -42.69 18.98
CA VAL A 156 -25.85 -43.10 18.41
C VAL A 156 -25.39 -41.96 17.50
N SER A 157 -24.22 -41.40 17.81
CA SER A 157 -23.59 -40.28 17.09
C SER A 157 -22.20 -40.69 16.67
N GLU A 158 -21.71 -40.16 15.55
CA GLU A 158 -20.36 -40.46 15.06
C GLU A 158 -19.31 -39.82 15.99
N ASP A 159 -18.15 -40.45 16.09
CA ASP A 159 -16.99 -40.00 16.87
C ASP A 159 -16.05 -39.25 15.91
N GLU A 160 -16.55 -38.09 15.47
CA GLU A 160 -15.99 -37.25 14.40
C GLU A 160 -14.63 -36.65 14.81
N GLU A 161 -13.68 -36.62 13.87
CA GLU A 161 -12.41 -35.94 14.05
C GLU A 161 -12.62 -34.43 13.91
N LEU A 162 -12.36 -33.69 14.99
CA LEU A 162 -12.54 -32.24 15.06
C LEU A 162 -11.18 -31.54 14.90
N ALA A 163 -11.01 -30.77 13.83
CA ALA A 163 -9.86 -29.90 13.65
C ALA A 163 -9.95 -28.67 14.58
N PRO A 164 -8.83 -28.20 15.16
CA PRO A 164 -8.77 -26.90 15.84
C PRO A 164 -8.85 -25.68 14.88
N ASP A 165 -9.55 -24.62 15.30
CA ASP A 165 -9.89 -23.42 14.49
C ASP A 165 -8.72 -22.39 14.33
N TYR A 166 -7.63 -22.77 13.67
CA TYR A 166 -6.49 -21.87 13.35
C TYR A 166 -6.41 -21.44 11.87
N SER A 167 -7.40 -21.73 11.01
CA SER A 167 -7.32 -21.30 9.60
C SER A 167 -7.64 -19.81 9.43
N SER A 168 -6.86 -19.12 8.59
CA SER A 168 -7.26 -17.79 8.13
C SER A 168 -8.52 -17.85 7.27
N THR A 169 -8.76 -18.96 6.55
CA THR A 169 -9.98 -19.13 5.74
C THR A 169 -11.23 -19.26 6.62
N GLU A 170 -11.12 -19.90 7.79
CA GLU A 170 -12.21 -20.01 8.78
C GLU A 170 -12.63 -18.65 9.32
N PHE A 171 -11.67 -17.85 9.77
CA PHE A 171 -11.90 -16.46 10.20
C PHE A 171 -12.55 -15.62 9.09
N LEU A 172 -12.15 -15.83 7.84
CA LEU A 172 -12.68 -15.15 6.66
C LEU A 172 -14.06 -15.70 6.20
N GLY A 173 -14.62 -16.71 6.87
CA GLY A 173 -15.91 -17.31 6.49
C GLY A 173 -15.86 -18.18 5.22
N LEU A 174 -14.66 -18.63 4.86
CA LEU A 174 -14.33 -19.51 3.73
C LEU A 174 -14.09 -20.93 4.30
N THR A 175 -15.19 -21.64 4.56
CA THR A 175 -15.21 -22.98 5.15
C THR A 175 -16.14 -23.90 4.38
N PRO A 176 -15.92 -25.22 4.30
CA PRO A 176 -16.84 -26.14 3.62
C PRO A 176 -18.24 -26.25 4.26
N GLU A 177 -18.36 -25.89 5.54
CA GLU A 177 -19.56 -26.17 6.35
C GLU A 177 -20.48 -24.94 6.55
N THR A 178 -21.32 -24.93 7.60
CA THR A 178 -22.49 -24.03 7.72
C THR A 178 -22.15 -22.55 7.95
N GLY A 179 -21.67 -21.91 6.88
CA GLY A 179 -21.12 -20.57 6.85
C GLY A 179 -20.67 -20.21 5.44
N ASP A 180 -20.14 -21.21 4.72
CA ASP A 180 -19.45 -21.16 3.44
C ASP A 180 -19.75 -19.97 2.50
N THR A 181 -18.78 -19.08 2.41
CA THR A 181 -18.72 -17.99 1.42
C THR A 181 -18.32 -18.49 0.02
N TRP A 182 -17.51 -19.54 -0.13
CA TRP A 182 -17.24 -20.16 -1.43
C TRP A 182 -18.53 -20.69 -2.06
N ASN A 183 -19.33 -21.55 -1.40
CA ASN A 183 -20.62 -22.00 -1.95
C ASN A 183 -21.63 -20.86 -2.16
N LYS A 184 -21.84 -19.98 -1.17
CA LYS A 184 -22.89 -18.94 -1.26
C LYS A 184 -22.57 -17.82 -2.24
N THR A 185 -21.30 -17.45 -2.36
CA THR A 185 -20.87 -16.24 -3.06
C THR A 185 -20.07 -16.54 -4.34
N TYR A 186 -19.26 -17.60 -4.35
CA TYR A 186 -18.34 -17.92 -5.45
C TYR A 186 -18.73 -19.17 -6.26
N GLY A 187 -19.80 -19.89 -5.89
CA GLY A 187 -20.31 -21.05 -6.63
C GLY A 187 -19.71 -22.40 -6.21
N GLY A 188 -19.04 -22.45 -5.06
CA GLY A 188 -18.42 -23.64 -4.49
C GLY A 188 -16.90 -23.65 -4.65
N ILE A 189 -16.24 -24.53 -3.89
CA ILE A 189 -14.77 -24.62 -3.79
C ILE A 189 -14.12 -24.83 -5.17
N GLU A 190 -14.68 -25.69 -6.02
CA GLU A 190 -14.21 -25.91 -7.40
C GLU A 190 -14.31 -24.67 -8.33
N GLN A 191 -15.07 -23.64 -7.95
CA GLN A 191 -15.22 -22.39 -8.72
C GLN A 191 -14.47 -21.22 -8.07
N ALA A 192 -13.97 -21.38 -6.83
CA ALA A 192 -13.33 -20.34 -6.02
C ALA A 192 -11.98 -19.89 -6.60
N GLY A 193 -12.02 -18.91 -7.50
CA GLY A 193 -10.87 -18.44 -8.29
C GLY A 193 -10.64 -19.23 -9.59
N LYS A 194 -11.62 -20.03 -10.04
CA LYS A 194 -11.45 -20.84 -11.25
C LYS A 194 -11.28 -19.98 -12.50
N GLY A 195 -10.25 -20.28 -13.29
CA GLY A 195 -9.92 -19.50 -14.49
C GLY A 195 -9.09 -18.25 -14.20
N VAL A 196 -8.51 -18.17 -13.00
CA VAL A 196 -7.66 -17.06 -12.55
C VAL A 196 -6.26 -17.60 -12.24
N VAL A 197 -5.23 -16.81 -12.53
CA VAL A 197 -3.83 -17.06 -12.16
C VAL A 197 -3.31 -15.99 -11.22
N VAL A 198 -2.80 -16.42 -10.07
CA VAL A 198 -2.06 -15.58 -9.12
C VAL A 198 -0.57 -15.73 -9.42
N GLY A 199 0.04 -14.66 -9.90
CA GLY A 199 1.48 -14.51 -9.94
C GLY A 199 2.03 -14.14 -8.56
N VAL A 200 3.14 -14.76 -8.17
CA VAL A 200 3.77 -14.57 -6.86
C VAL A 200 5.24 -14.21 -7.06
N ILE A 201 5.61 -12.98 -6.66
CA ILE A 201 6.96 -12.42 -6.81
C ILE A 201 7.64 -12.46 -5.44
N ASP A 202 8.57 -13.39 -5.25
CA ASP A 202 9.05 -13.81 -3.93
C ASP A 202 10.39 -14.60 -4.02
N THR A 203 10.68 -15.46 -3.04
CA THR A 203 11.81 -16.39 -2.91
C THR A 203 11.69 -17.70 -3.73
N GLY A 204 10.56 -17.91 -4.44
CA GLY A 204 10.35 -19.03 -5.36
C GLY A 204 9.11 -19.86 -5.05
N ILE A 205 9.14 -21.15 -5.41
CA ILE A 205 8.14 -22.14 -5.01
C ILE A 205 8.76 -23.52 -4.76
N HIS A 206 8.27 -24.26 -3.76
CA HIS A 206 8.58 -25.68 -3.58
C HIS A 206 7.51 -26.56 -4.28
N PRO A 207 7.82 -27.24 -5.40
CA PRO A 207 6.81 -27.85 -6.27
C PRO A 207 6.18 -29.13 -5.69
N ASP A 208 6.88 -29.84 -4.81
CA ASP A 208 6.37 -31.04 -4.12
C ASP A 208 5.43 -30.70 -2.94
N ASN A 209 5.22 -29.41 -2.62
CA ASN A 209 4.36 -29.03 -1.50
C ASN A 209 2.90 -29.45 -1.76
N PRO A 210 2.19 -30.14 -0.83
CA PRO A 210 0.84 -30.65 -1.08
C PRO A 210 -0.19 -29.58 -1.48
N PHE A 211 -0.01 -28.31 -1.09
CA PHE A 211 -0.87 -27.21 -1.53
C PHE A 211 -0.71 -26.84 -3.01
N VAL A 212 0.38 -27.23 -3.68
CA VAL A 212 0.61 -26.98 -5.12
C VAL A 212 0.64 -28.25 -5.98
N ALA A 213 0.35 -29.41 -5.37
CA ALA A 213 0.17 -30.67 -6.07
C ALA A 213 -0.89 -30.57 -7.19
N GLY A 214 -0.63 -31.21 -8.33
CA GLY A 214 -1.50 -31.19 -9.50
C GLY A 214 -1.18 -32.31 -10.48
N GLU A 215 -2.03 -32.46 -11.50
CA GLU A 215 -1.86 -33.44 -12.57
C GLU A 215 -0.89 -32.91 -13.65
N PRO A 216 -0.06 -33.76 -14.29
CA PRO A 216 0.77 -33.34 -15.41
C PRO A 216 -0.07 -32.74 -16.55
N VAL A 217 0.33 -31.56 -17.02
CA VAL A 217 -0.41 -30.79 -18.02
C VAL A 217 -0.39 -31.53 -19.36
N LYS A 218 -1.56 -31.70 -19.99
CA LYS A 218 -1.70 -32.45 -21.25
C LYS A 218 -1.82 -31.52 -22.47
N PRO A 219 -1.36 -31.93 -23.66
CA PRO A 219 -1.57 -31.16 -24.90
C PRO A 219 -3.05 -30.91 -25.19
N LEU A 220 -3.38 -29.75 -25.76
CA LEU A 220 -4.77 -29.34 -26.00
C LEU A 220 -5.56 -30.35 -26.85
N SER A 221 -6.67 -30.86 -26.28
CA SER A 221 -7.57 -31.82 -26.92
C SER A 221 -8.99 -31.23 -27.08
N GLY A 222 -9.20 -30.47 -28.14
CA GLY A 222 -10.50 -29.84 -28.45
C GLY A 222 -10.42 -28.32 -28.40
N ALA A 223 -11.46 -27.68 -27.88
CA ALA A 223 -11.44 -26.25 -27.56
C ALA A 223 -10.93 -26.04 -26.12
N PRO A 224 -10.19 -24.97 -25.82
CA PRO A 224 -9.82 -24.59 -24.46
C PRO A 224 -11.04 -24.44 -23.54
N GLN A 225 -10.86 -24.70 -22.24
CA GLN A 225 -11.89 -24.57 -21.21
C GLN A 225 -11.39 -23.67 -20.08
N VAL A 226 -12.29 -22.86 -19.51
CA VAL A 226 -11.95 -21.89 -18.46
C VAL A 226 -11.41 -22.62 -17.23
N GLY A 227 -10.20 -22.25 -16.80
CA GLY A 227 -9.55 -22.86 -15.63
C GLY A 227 -8.89 -24.22 -15.88
N VAL A 228 -8.77 -24.67 -17.14
CA VAL A 228 -8.12 -25.94 -17.51
C VAL A 228 -6.82 -25.66 -18.28
N PRO A 229 -5.64 -25.87 -17.68
CA PRO A 229 -4.36 -25.72 -18.37
C PRO A 229 -4.13 -26.76 -19.47
N TYR A 230 -3.37 -26.39 -20.49
CA TYR A 230 -2.96 -27.25 -21.59
C TYR A 230 -1.55 -26.89 -22.09
N LEU A 231 -0.79 -27.90 -22.54
CA LEU A 231 0.51 -27.67 -23.18
C LEU A 231 0.33 -27.22 -24.63
N GLU A 232 1.07 -26.20 -25.02
CA GLU A 232 1.22 -25.76 -26.41
C GLU A 232 2.41 -26.42 -27.10
N SER A 233 2.47 -26.32 -28.44
CA SER A 233 3.61 -26.82 -29.23
C SER A 233 4.92 -26.05 -29.01
N SER A 234 4.90 -24.99 -28.21
CA SER A 234 6.05 -24.23 -27.73
C SER A 234 6.68 -24.81 -26.46
N GLY A 235 5.97 -25.69 -25.74
CA GLY A 235 6.33 -26.14 -24.40
C GLY A 235 5.74 -25.29 -23.27
N ARG A 236 5.20 -24.09 -23.56
CA ARG A 236 4.52 -23.24 -22.58
C ARG A 236 3.18 -23.85 -22.14
N ILE A 237 2.82 -23.62 -20.88
CA ILE A 237 1.53 -23.98 -20.30
C ILE A 237 0.57 -22.82 -20.57
N ALA A 238 -0.53 -23.07 -21.26
CA ALA A 238 -1.54 -22.06 -21.53
C ALA A 238 -2.87 -22.42 -20.86
N MET A 239 -3.68 -21.41 -20.50
CA MET A 239 -5.00 -21.61 -19.89
C MET A 239 -5.98 -20.54 -20.37
N LEU A 240 -7.20 -20.94 -20.73
CA LEU A 240 -8.29 -19.99 -20.97
C LEU A 240 -8.74 -19.40 -19.62
N LYS A 241 -8.70 -18.07 -19.52
CA LYS A 241 -9.03 -17.33 -18.29
C LYS A 241 -10.52 -17.00 -18.19
N ALA A 242 -10.96 -16.52 -17.03
CA ALA A 242 -12.35 -16.18 -16.75
C ALA A 242 -12.87 -14.97 -17.56
N ASP A 243 -11.97 -14.05 -17.93
CA ASP A 243 -12.19 -12.92 -18.86
C ASP A 243 -12.27 -13.33 -20.34
N GLY A 244 -12.02 -14.60 -20.66
CA GLY A 244 -11.94 -15.11 -22.02
C GLY A 244 -10.63 -14.81 -22.75
N THR A 245 -9.65 -14.19 -22.10
CA THR A 245 -8.26 -14.10 -22.60
C THR A 245 -7.49 -15.38 -22.25
N THR A 246 -6.17 -15.40 -22.42
CA THR A 246 -5.37 -16.63 -22.26
C THR A 246 -4.08 -16.33 -21.50
N TYR A 247 -3.90 -17.00 -20.37
CA TYR A 247 -2.63 -17.08 -19.65
C TYR A 247 -1.65 -17.99 -20.39
N ARG A 248 -0.35 -17.70 -20.32
CA ARG A 248 0.73 -18.38 -21.05
C ARG A 248 2.00 -18.45 -20.20
N GLY A 249 2.10 -19.39 -19.27
CA GLY A 249 3.29 -19.57 -18.42
C GLY A 249 4.45 -20.31 -19.11
N GLU A 250 5.65 -20.13 -18.56
CA GLU A 250 6.81 -20.98 -18.81
C GLU A 250 7.21 -21.71 -17.52
N CYS A 251 7.73 -22.94 -17.66
CA CYS A 251 8.34 -23.69 -16.56
C CYS A 251 9.85 -23.72 -16.79
N GLU A 252 10.55 -22.83 -16.11
CA GLU A 252 11.95 -22.50 -16.37
C GLU A 252 12.87 -23.51 -15.66
N VAL A 253 13.66 -24.24 -16.45
CA VAL A 253 14.54 -25.30 -15.96
C VAL A 253 15.81 -24.68 -15.36
N GLY A 254 16.19 -25.12 -14.16
CA GLY A 254 17.38 -24.64 -13.46
C GLY A 254 18.04 -25.71 -12.60
N GLU A 255 18.81 -25.30 -11.60
CA GLU A 255 19.38 -26.20 -10.60
C GLU A 255 18.28 -26.84 -9.73
N ASP A 256 18.27 -28.17 -9.64
CA ASP A 256 17.29 -28.99 -8.92
C ASP A 256 15.79 -28.70 -9.25
N PHE A 257 15.49 -28.13 -10.42
CA PHE A 257 14.12 -27.83 -10.89
C PHE A 257 13.97 -28.07 -12.40
N THR A 258 12.89 -28.73 -12.83
CA THR A 258 12.66 -29.19 -14.20
C THR A 258 11.30 -28.76 -14.76
N ALA A 259 11.07 -28.99 -16.06
CA ALA A 259 9.80 -28.66 -16.71
C ALA A 259 8.63 -29.58 -16.31
N ASP A 260 8.91 -30.74 -15.69
CA ASP A 260 7.89 -31.68 -15.20
C ASP A 260 7.39 -31.31 -13.78
N ASP A 261 8.05 -30.38 -13.09
CA ASP A 261 7.68 -29.88 -11.75
C ASP A 261 6.52 -28.86 -11.79
N CYS A 262 6.25 -28.26 -12.96
CA CYS A 262 5.01 -27.53 -13.21
C CYS A 262 3.89 -28.48 -13.63
N ASN A 263 2.71 -28.25 -13.08
CA ASN A 263 1.56 -29.15 -13.18
C ASN A 263 0.27 -28.34 -13.47
N ASP A 264 -0.91 -28.95 -13.39
CA ASP A 264 -2.16 -28.22 -13.65
C ASP A 264 -2.58 -27.26 -12.51
N LYS A 265 -1.78 -27.13 -11.43
CA LYS A 265 -1.93 -26.19 -10.31
C LYS A 265 -0.85 -25.10 -10.33
N LEU A 266 0.43 -25.49 -10.35
CA LEU A 266 1.59 -24.62 -10.60
C LEU A 266 1.80 -24.52 -12.12
N VAL A 267 1.23 -23.48 -12.74
CA VAL A 267 1.14 -23.32 -14.20
C VAL A 267 2.25 -22.45 -14.80
N GLY A 268 3.23 -22.07 -13.99
CA GLY A 268 4.44 -21.37 -14.40
C GLY A 268 5.39 -21.20 -13.22
N ALA A 269 6.69 -21.27 -13.48
CA ALA A 269 7.73 -21.13 -12.48
C ALA A 269 8.97 -20.56 -13.17
N ARG A 270 9.45 -19.39 -12.72
CA ARG A 270 10.50 -18.59 -13.37
C ARG A 270 11.40 -17.93 -12.33
N TYR A 271 12.60 -17.51 -12.73
CA TYR A 271 13.56 -16.91 -11.81
C TYR A 271 14.41 -15.80 -12.45
N PHE A 272 14.81 -14.82 -11.65
CA PHE A 272 15.51 -13.61 -12.10
C PHE A 272 16.78 -13.42 -11.26
N ALA A 273 17.86 -14.06 -11.69
CA ALA A 273 19.09 -14.21 -10.91
C ALA A 273 20.22 -13.25 -11.32
N ASP A 274 20.11 -12.51 -12.44
CA ASP A 274 21.27 -11.85 -13.08
C ASP A 274 22.07 -10.92 -12.15
N ASP A 275 21.40 -10.08 -11.35
CA ASP A 275 22.08 -9.18 -10.41
C ASP A 275 22.65 -9.94 -9.20
N PHE A 276 21.93 -10.90 -8.62
CA PHE A 276 22.45 -11.78 -7.56
C PHE A 276 23.71 -12.55 -8.04
N LEU A 277 23.70 -13.01 -9.30
CA LEU A 277 24.84 -13.66 -9.94
C LEU A 277 26.01 -12.73 -10.19
N ALA A 278 25.77 -11.42 -10.36
CA ALA A 278 26.78 -10.39 -10.62
C ALA A 278 27.40 -9.82 -9.34
N TYR A 279 26.61 -9.62 -8.28
CA TYR A 279 27.05 -9.00 -7.03
C TYR A 279 27.50 -10.02 -5.97
N VAL A 280 26.79 -11.13 -5.79
CA VAL A 280 27.12 -12.14 -4.76
C VAL A 280 28.01 -13.24 -5.37
N PRO A 281 29.29 -13.37 -4.98
CA PRO A 281 30.18 -14.38 -5.55
C PRO A 281 29.83 -15.79 -5.05
N PRO A 282 30.10 -16.87 -5.82
CA PRO A 282 29.71 -18.25 -5.45
C PRO A 282 30.33 -18.84 -4.16
N THR A 283 31.21 -18.11 -3.47
CA THR A 283 31.74 -18.49 -2.15
C THR A 283 30.89 -17.99 -0.99
N ASP A 284 30.06 -16.98 -1.24
CA ASP A 284 29.42 -16.16 -0.20
C ASP A 284 27.88 -16.34 -0.23
N ARG A 285 27.35 -17.08 -1.22
CA ARG A 285 25.94 -17.54 -1.32
C ARG A 285 25.65 -18.66 -0.33
N ASP A 286 24.38 -18.86 0.03
CA ASP A 286 24.01 -19.99 0.88
C ASP A 286 24.24 -21.32 0.12
N PRO A 287 24.87 -22.35 0.73
CA PRO A 287 25.16 -23.61 0.05
C PRO A 287 23.91 -24.43 -0.36
N ASN A 288 22.73 -24.09 0.16
CA ASN A 288 21.46 -24.68 -0.22
C ASN A 288 20.78 -23.93 -1.37
N GLU A 289 21.21 -22.70 -1.70
CA GLU A 289 20.62 -21.89 -2.77
C GLU A 289 20.77 -22.58 -4.14
N ARG A 290 19.76 -22.40 -5.00
CA ARG A 290 19.65 -22.99 -6.34
C ARG A 290 19.24 -21.94 -7.34
N ILE A 291 20.00 -21.83 -8.42
CA ILE A 291 19.73 -20.94 -9.55
C ILE A 291 18.62 -21.57 -10.41
N SER A 292 17.39 -21.46 -9.91
CA SER A 292 16.15 -22.01 -10.45
C SER A 292 14.93 -21.37 -9.76
N PRO A 293 13.68 -21.71 -10.14
CA PRO A 293 12.48 -21.27 -9.42
C PRO A 293 12.30 -21.86 -8.01
N LEU A 294 13.17 -22.78 -7.58
CA LEU A 294 13.01 -23.54 -6.34
C LEU A 294 13.16 -22.64 -5.10
N ASP A 295 12.20 -22.77 -4.18
CA ASP A 295 12.22 -22.12 -2.88
C ASP A 295 13.06 -22.91 -1.86
N ILE A 296 13.95 -22.20 -1.16
CA ILE A 296 14.76 -22.70 -0.03
C ILE A 296 14.60 -21.87 1.26
N SER A 297 13.81 -20.80 1.21
CA SER A 297 13.58 -19.80 2.27
C SER A 297 12.14 -19.86 2.80
N SER A 298 11.33 -20.76 2.23
CA SER A 298 9.91 -21.03 2.54
C SER A 298 8.92 -19.91 2.27
N HIS A 299 9.37 -18.65 2.22
CA HIS A 299 8.49 -17.48 2.19
C HIS A 299 7.62 -17.45 0.92
N GLY A 300 8.17 -17.77 -0.25
CA GLY A 300 7.44 -17.81 -1.51
C GLY A 300 6.43 -18.95 -1.59
N THR A 301 6.78 -20.11 -1.03
CA THR A 301 5.83 -21.21 -0.85
C THR A 301 4.70 -20.82 0.11
N HIS A 302 5.02 -20.12 1.20
CA HIS A 302 4.04 -19.68 2.20
C HIS A 302 3.06 -18.66 1.62
N THR A 303 3.55 -17.66 0.89
CA THR A 303 2.71 -16.63 0.29
C THR A 303 1.88 -17.18 -0.88
N ALA A 304 2.46 -18.02 -1.75
CA ALA A 304 1.74 -18.66 -2.85
C ALA A 304 0.60 -19.59 -2.36
N THR A 305 0.89 -20.41 -1.34
CA THR A 305 -0.09 -21.38 -0.82
C THR A 305 -1.15 -20.70 0.06
N THR A 306 -0.82 -19.63 0.78
CA THR A 306 -1.82 -18.76 1.44
C THR A 306 -2.83 -18.19 0.44
N ALA A 307 -2.36 -17.64 -0.68
CA ALA A 307 -3.24 -17.03 -1.68
C ALA A 307 -4.11 -18.06 -2.41
N ALA A 308 -3.49 -19.15 -2.89
CA ALA A 308 -4.10 -20.05 -3.86
C ALA A 308 -3.72 -21.52 -3.68
N GLY A 309 -3.30 -21.98 -2.49
CA GLY A 309 -3.11 -23.39 -2.18
C GLY A 309 -4.38 -24.23 -2.36
N ASN A 310 -4.23 -25.52 -2.68
CA ASN A 310 -5.31 -26.49 -2.80
C ASN A 310 -6.17 -26.58 -1.53
N HIS A 311 -7.44 -26.97 -1.69
CA HIS A 311 -8.35 -27.20 -0.56
C HIS A 311 -8.28 -28.65 -0.06
N GLY A 312 -8.46 -28.87 1.25
CA GLY A 312 -8.59 -30.21 1.84
C GLY A 312 -7.24 -30.91 1.97
N VAL A 313 -6.21 -30.14 2.31
CA VAL A 313 -4.82 -30.60 2.46
C VAL A 313 -4.49 -30.68 3.94
N GLU A 314 -4.08 -31.85 4.42
CA GLU A 314 -3.69 -32.02 5.83
C GLU A 314 -2.33 -31.34 6.11
N GLN A 315 -2.31 -30.44 7.08
CA GLN A 315 -1.16 -29.60 7.42
C GLN A 315 -0.35 -30.26 8.54
N ILE A 316 0.63 -31.08 8.21
CA ILE A 316 1.45 -31.81 9.20
C ILE A 316 2.76 -31.07 9.46
N MET A 317 3.04 -30.74 10.72
CA MET A 317 4.29 -30.10 11.16
C MET A 317 4.59 -30.40 12.64
N ASN A 318 5.71 -29.93 13.17
CA ASN A 318 6.10 -30.05 14.59
C ASN A 318 6.23 -31.51 15.07
N GLY A 319 6.79 -32.38 14.21
CA GLY A 319 7.04 -33.79 14.51
C GLY A 319 5.80 -34.69 14.40
N ASP A 320 5.28 -34.83 13.18
CA ASP A 320 4.09 -35.61 12.81
C ASP A 320 2.77 -35.15 13.48
N GLN A 321 2.69 -33.92 14.02
CA GLN A 321 1.42 -33.37 14.52
C GLN A 321 0.56 -32.86 13.34
N SER A 322 -0.67 -33.34 13.25
CA SER A 322 -1.67 -32.76 12.36
C SER A 322 -2.16 -31.41 12.90
N TYR A 323 -2.05 -30.38 12.07
CA TYR A 323 -2.75 -29.11 12.17
C TYR A 323 -3.88 -29.07 11.11
N GLY A 324 -4.60 -30.18 10.94
CA GLY A 324 -5.91 -30.26 10.29
C GLY A 324 -5.93 -29.93 8.79
N MET A 325 -7.14 -29.81 8.23
CA MET A 325 -7.36 -29.63 6.81
C MET A 325 -7.32 -28.14 6.40
N GLY A 326 -6.21 -27.73 5.79
CA GLY A 326 -5.99 -26.38 5.30
C GLY A 326 -6.54 -26.10 3.89
N SER A 327 -6.46 -24.83 3.50
CA SER A 327 -6.82 -24.34 2.18
C SER A 327 -6.16 -22.99 1.91
N GLY A 328 -5.76 -22.72 0.66
CA GLY A 328 -5.58 -21.33 0.22
C GLY A 328 -6.93 -20.62 0.12
N VAL A 329 -6.90 -19.28 0.07
CA VAL A 329 -8.12 -18.43 -0.03
C VAL A 329 -8.88 -18.64 -1.36
N ALA A 330 -8.16 -18.83 -2.46
CA ALA A 330 -8.71 -19.12 -3.80
C ALA A 330 -8.25 -20.50 -4.33
N PRO A 331 -8.79 -21.63 -3.81
CA PRO A 331 -8.23 -22.95 -4.07
C PRO A 331 -8.39 -23.46 -5.51
N ALA A 332 -9.31 -22.90 -6.31
CA ALA A 332 -9.44 -23.22 -7.73
C ALA A 332 -8.62 -22.29 -8.66
N ALA A 333 -7.98 -21.25 -8.13
CA ALA A 333 -7.01 -20.46 -8.86
C ALA A 333 -5.70 -21.25 -9.09
N LYS A 334 -4.92 -20.82 -10.08
CA LYS A 334 -3.62 -21.39 -10.44
C LYS A 334 -2.49 -20.47 -9.99
N ILE A 335 -1.30 -21.02 -9.79
CA ILE A 335 -0.13 -20.29 -9.30
C ILE A 335 0.89 -20.14 -10.42
N ALA A 336 1.48 -18.95 -10.54
CA ALA A 336 2.68 -18.68 -11.33
C ALA A 336 3.76 -18.10 -10.40
N ALA A 337 4.90 -18.78 -10.25
CA ALA A 337 5.97 -18.37 -9.34
C ALA A 337 7.08 -17.60 -10.08
N TYR A 338 7.54 -16.50 -9.49
CA TYR A 338 8.57 -15.63 -10.04
C TYR A 338 9.62 -15.32 -8.95
N LYS A 339 10.73 -16.08 -8.92
CA LYS A 339 11.80 -15.92 -7.91
C LYS A 339 12.66 -14.69 -8.21
N VAL A 340 12.69 -13.74 -7.28
CA VAL A 340 13.50 -12.49 -7.34
C VAL A 340 14.34 -12.25 -6.08
N CYS A 341 14.05 -13.00 -5.01
CA CYS A 341 14.77 -12.98 -3.75
C CYS A 341 15.69 -14.20 -3.64
N TRP A 342 16.89 -14.00 -3.07
CA TRP A 342 17.98 -14.97 -3.07
C TRP A 342 18.72 -14.98 -1.73
N GLU A 343 19.13 -16.16 -1.26
CA GLU A 343 19.78 -16.32 0.05
C GLU A 343 21.32 -16.34 -0.04
N ASP A 344 21.98 -15.67 0.89
CA ASP A 344 23.43 -15.65 1.01
C ASP A 344 23.94 -15.62 2.48
N THR A 345 25.25 -15.45 2.66
CA THR A 345 25.90 -15.46 3.98
C THR A 345 26.21 -14.06 4.54
N ASP A 346 25.78 -12.99 3.86
CA ASP A 346 25.96 -11.60 4.31
C ASP A 346 24.63 -10.83 4.11
N PRO A 347 23.86 -10.55 5.19
CA PRO A 347 22.51 -9.97 5.06
C PRO A 347 22.46 -8.56 4.45
N ASP A 348 23.62 -7.92 4.19
CA ASP A 348 23.71 -6.68 3.42
C ASP A 348 23.81 -6.91 1.89
N THR A 349 24.00 -8.15 1.40
CA THR A 349 24.02 -8.52 -0.04
C THR A 349 22.96 -9.54 -0.49
N GLY A 350 22.36 -10.28 0.44
CA GLY A 350 21.22 -11.17 0.18
C GLY A 350 19.91 -10.42 -0.10
N GLY A 351 18.87 -11.17 -0.51
CA GLY A 351 17.51 -10.66 -0.66
C GLY A 351 17.08 -10.34 -2.09
N CYS A 352 16.19 -9.35 -2.21
CA CYS A 352 15.35 -9.13 -3.40
C CYS A 352 15.83 -7.96 -4.27
N TYR A 353 16.25 -8.24 -5.50
CA TYR A 353 16.79 -7.22 -6.40
C TYR A 353 15.68 -6.54 -7.21
N GLY A 354 15.61 -5.20 -7.16
CA GLY A 354 14.53 -4.42 -7.79
C GLY A 354 14.46 -4.55 -9.32
N SER A 355 15.59 -4.79 -9.97
CA SER A 355 15.71 -5.20 -11.38
C SER A 355 14.99 -6.53 -11.66
N GLY A 356 15.22 -7.53 -10.82
CA GLY A 356 14.52 -8.82 -10.82
C GLY A 356 13.02 -8.65 -10.58
N SER A 357 12.62 -7.80 -9.63
CA SER A 357 11.21 -7.45 -9.42
C SER A 357 10.56 -6.85 -10.67
N VAL A 358 11.21 -5.91 -11.37
CA VAL A 358 10.69 -5.35 -12.63
C VAL A 358 10.57 -6.44 -13.71
N ALA A 359 11.59 -7.27 -13.90
CA ALA A 359 11.57 -8.36 -14.88
C ALA A 359 10.48 -9.42 -14.57
N ALA A 360 10.22 -9.69 -13.29
CA ALA A 360 9.13 -10.54 -12.84
C ALA A 360 7.74 -9.92 -13.09
N ILE A 361 7.61 -8.60 -12.98
CA ILE A 361 6.37 -7.88 -13.33
C ILE A 361 6.14 -7.91 -14.85
N GLU A 362 7.17 -7.65 -15.66
CA GLU A 362 7.11 -7.80 -17.13
C GLU A 362 6.74 -9.22 -17.54
N ALA A 363 7.28 -10.24 -16.85
CA ALA A 363 6.91 -11.63 -17.03
C ALA A 363 5.43 -11.88 -16.68
N GLY A 364 4.95 -11.42 -15.52
CA GLY A 364 3.53 -11.53 -15.13
C GLY A 364 2.56 -10.88 -16.13
N ILE A 365 2.92 -9.71 -16.65
CA ILE A 365 2.17 -9.02 -17.71
C ILE A 365 2.19 -9.83 -19.02
N THR A 366 3.35 -10.32 -19.44
CA THR A 366 3.55 -11.06 -20.70
C THR A 366 2.88 -12.44 -20.68
N ASP A 367 2.91 -13.09 -19.52
CA ASP A 367 2.25 -14.38 -19.26
C ASP A 367 0.74 -14.20 -19.00
N ASN A 368 0.28 -12.95 -18.78
CA ASN A 368 -1.12 -12.55 -18.60
C ASN A 368 -1.78 -13.17 -17.35
N VAL A 369 -1.15 -13.01 -16.19
CA VAL A 369 -1.78 -13.30 -14.88
C VAL A 369 -2.92 -12.31 -14.58
N ASP A 370 -3.73 -12.57 -13.55
CA ASP A 370 -4.84 -11.69 -13.14
C ASP A 370 -4.55 -10.93 -11.84
N VAL A 371 -3.70 -11.52 -10.99
CA VAL A 371 -3.32 -11.01 -9.68
C VAL A 371 -1.81 -11.18 -9.51
N LEU A 372 -1.16 -10.18 -8.93
CA LEU A 372 0.22 -10.24 -8.44
C LEU A 372 0.23 -10.08 -6.92
N ASN A 373 0.91 -11.01 -6.24
CA ASN A 373 1.30 -10.87 -4.84
C ASN A 373 2.76 -10.44 -4.74
N TYR A 374 3.02 -9.34 -4.02
CA TYR A 374 4.36 -8.80 -3.77
C TYR A 374 4.57 -8.66 -2.25
N SER A 375 5.08 -9.71 -1.63
CA SER A 375 5.27 -9.79 -0.17
C SER A 375 6.65 -9.32 0.30
N ILE A 376 7.21 -8.38 -0.47
CA ILE A 376 8.55 -7.82 -0.33
C ILE A 376 8.42 -6.37 0.16
N SER A 377 9.45 -5.88 0.84
CA SER A 377 9.53 -4.50 1.30
C SER A 377 9.46 -3.49 0.15
N GLY A 378 9.15 -2.24 0.50
CA GLY A 378 9.05 -1.12 -0.43
C GLY A 378 9.27 0.20 0.30
N ASN A 379 9.27 1.30 -0.46
CA ASN A 379 9.51 2.63 0.09
C ASN A 379 8.21 3.31 0.54
N ASN A 380 8.35 4.36 1.37
CA ASN A 380 7.26 5.24 1.80
C ASN A 380 7.24 6.58 1.00
N ASN A 381 8.38 6.97 0.44
CA ASN A 381 8.68 8.34 0.02
C ASN A 381 8.62 8.60 -1.49
N SER A 382 8.24 7.64 -2.31
CA SER A 382 8.09 7.79 -3.76
C SER A 382 6.85 7.09 -4.31
N VAL A 383 6.41 7.51 -5.49
CA VAL A 383 5.49 6.78 -6.38
C VAL A 383 6.12 6.51 -7.76
N VAL A 384 7.37 6.94 -7.98
CA VAL A 384 8.13 6.86 -9.23
C VAL A 384 9.32 5.90 -9.19
N ASP A 385 9.46 5.08 -8.14
CA ASP A 385 10.47 4.02 -8.18
C ASP A 385 10.15 2.98 -9.28
N PRO A 386 11.16 2.36 -9.91
CA PRO A 386 10.94 1.49 -11.07
C PRO A 386 10.00 0.29 -10.80
N VAL A 387 9.98 -0.24 -9.57
CA VAL A 387 9.12 -1.37 -9.20
C VAL A 387 7.66 -0.90 -9.09
N ALA A 388 7.41 0.23 -8.43
CA ALA A 388 6.08 0.84 -8.41
C ALA A 388 5.60 1.23 -9.82
N LEU A 389 6.46 1.78 -10.68
CA LEU A 389 6.09 2.12 -12.06
C LEU A 389 5.82 0.87 -12.92
N ALA A 390 6.57 -0.23 -12.74
CA ALA A 390 6.23 -1.51 -13.38
C ALA A 390 4.85 -2.02 -12.91
N PHE A 391 4.52 -1.87 -11.63
CA PHE A 391 3.18 -2.18 -11.12
C PHE A 391 2.07 -1.24 -11.61
N LYS A 392 2.38 0.00 -12.03
CA LYS A 392 1.42 0.88 -12.74
C LYS A 392 1.03 0.21 -14.06
N SER A 393 2.02 -0.19 -14.85
CA SER A 393 1.80 -0.92 -16.11
C SER A 393 1.07 -2.24 -15.92
N ALA A 394 1.29 -2.96 -14.81
CA ALA A 394 0.51 -4.16 -14.47
C ALA A 394 -0.97 -3.83 -14.20
N ALA A 395 -1.25 -2.79 -13.42
CA ALA A 395 -2.61 -2.34 -13.15
C ALA A 395 -3.33 -1.83 -14.43
N GLU A 396 -2.60 -1.18 -15.34
CA GLU A 396 -3.12 -0.76 -16.66
C GLU A 396 -3.37 -1.95 -17.60
N ALA A 397 -2.58 -3.03 -17.49
CA ALA A 397 -2.82 -4.30 -18.16
C ALA A 397 -4.01 -5.09 -17.57
N GLY A 398 -4.64 -4.60 -16.50
CA GLY A 398 -5.80 -5.23 -15.84
C GLY A 398 -5.46 -6.14 -14.67
N ILE A 399 -4.21 -6.13 -14.19
CA ILE A 399 -3.71 -7.03 -13.14
C ILE A 399 -3.85 -6.39 -11.76
N PHE A 400 -4.47 -7.08 -10.81
CA PHE A 400 -4.57 -6.61 -9.42
C PHE A 400 -3.24 -6.80 -8.68
N VAL A 401 -2.73 -5.77 -7.99
CA VAL A 401 -1.51 -5.87 -7.18
C VAL A 401 -1.82 -5.80 -5.69
N SER A 402 -1.49 -6.87 -4.97
CA SER A 402 -1.49 -6.95 -3.51
C SER A 402 -0.05 -6.85 -2.99
N ALA A 403 0.23 -5.90 -2.10
CA ALA A 403 1.59 -5.64 -1.62
C ALA A 403 1.65 -5.50 -0.09
N SER A 404 2.68 -6.08 0.54
CA SER A 404 2.83 -6.09 2.00
C SER A 404 3.16 -4.69 2.56
N ALA A 405 2.33 -4.14 3.46
CA ALA A 405 2.49 -2.78 3.96
C ALA A 405 3.77 -2.50 4.77
N GLY A 406 4.52 -3.53 5.17
CA GLY A 406 5.77 -3.42 5.93
C GLY A 406 5.64 -3.89 7.38
N ASN A 407 6.76 -4.33 7.96
CA ASN A 407 6.83 -4.94 9.29
C ASN A 407 7.61 -4.06 10.29
N SER A 408 7.64 -2.73 10.07
CA SER A 408 8.46 -1.76 10.82
C SER A 408 7.66 -0.88 11.78
N GLY A 409 6.40 -1.22 12.05
CA GLY A 409 5.56 -0.55 13.04
C GLY A 409 5.98 -0.83 14.50
N PRO A 410 5.35 -0.19 15.50
CA PRO A 410 4.09 0.57 15.40
C PRO A 410 4.27 2.08 15.22
N THR A 411 5.47 2.61 14.98
CA THR A 411 5.67 4.05 14.79
C THR A 411 5.08 4.55 13.47
N PRO A 412 4.59 5.81 13.40
CA PRO A 412 4.19 6.47 12.15
C PRO A 412 5.27 6.43 11.06
N ASP A 413 4.87 6.77 9.83
CA ASP A 413 5.77 6.96 8.68
C ASP A 413 6.54 5.72 8.22
N THR A 414 6.07 4.51 8.57
CA THR A 414 6.76 3.23 8.32
C THR A 414 6.15 2.39 7.18
N VAL A 415 5.05 2.83 6.57
CA VAL A 415 4.32 2.09 5.53
C VAL A 415 5.03 2.05 4.17
N ALA A 416 4.94 0.90 3.50
CA ALA A 416 5.46 0.68 2.15
C ALA A 416 4.38 0.78 1.06
N HIS A 417 4.84 0.88 -0.18
CA HIS A 417 4.03 0.78 -1.41
C HIS A 417 3.01 1.92 -1.55
N SER A 418 3.51 3.15 -1.44
CA SER A 418 2.74 4.40 -1.40
C SER A 418 1.82 4.68 -2.61
N SER A 419 2.09 4.09 -3.78
CA SER A 419 1.36 4.40 -5.02
C SER A 419 -0.14 4.01 -5.00
N PRO A 420 -1.01 4.76 -5.70
CA PRO A 420 -2.45 4.55 -5.64
C PRO A 420 -2.93 3.27 -6.35
N TRP A 421 -2.21 2.83 -7.38
CA TRP A 421 -2.46 1.60 -8.14
C TRP A 421 -2.05 0.31 -7.39
N LEU A 422 -1.26 0.43 -6.32
CA LEU A 422 -0.90 -0.67 -5.41
C LEU A 422 -1.91 -0.80 -4.27
N THR A 423 -2.22 -2.00 -3.81
CA THR A 423 -3.00 -2.23 -2.58
C THR A 423 -2.07 -2.65 -1.43
N SER A 424 -1.77 -1.72 -0.52
CA SER A 424 -0.88 -1.94 0.63
C SER A 424 -1.63 -2.59 1.78
N VAL A 425 -1.23 -3.80 2.18
CA VAL A 425 -1.99 -4.65 3.12
C VAL A 425 -1.35 -4.70 4.50
N ALA A 426 -2.08 -4.24 5.52
CA ALA A 426 -1.71 -4.34 6.93
C ALA A 426 -1.99 -5.73 7.52
N ALA A 427 -1.20 -6.13 8.51
CA ALA A 427 -1.37 -7.42 9.17
C ALA A 427 -2.30 -7.30 10.39
N SER A 428 -3.28 -8.20 10.47
CA SER A 428 -4.09 -8.39 11.68
C SER A 428 -4.00 -9.82 12.24
N THR A 429 -4.15 -9.93 13.56
CA THR A 429 -4.46 -11.19 14.22
C THR A 429 -5.87 -11.65 13.84
N PHE A 430 -6.12 -12.97 13.90
CA PHE A 430 -7.40 -13.54 13.46
C PHE A 430 -7.94 -14.69 14.35
N SER A 431 -7.06 -15.52 14.93
CA SER A 431 -7.42 -16.62 15.84
C SER A 431 -6.89 -16.40 17.26
N ASN A 432 -7.44 -17.13 18.23
CA ASN A 432 -6.99 -17.22 19.63
C ASN A 432 -6.51 -18.65 20.00
N GLU A 433 -6.51 -19.61 19.07
CA GLU A 433 -6.30 -21.03 19.41
C GLU A 433 -4.83 -21.37 19.70
N LEU A 434 -3.88 -20.71 19.03
CA LEU A 434 -2.43 -20.88 19.24
C LEU A 434 -1.95 -20.15 20.52
N THR A 435 -2.51 -20.56 21.66
CA THR A 435 -2.19 -20.04 22.99
C THR A 435 -1.31 -21.00 23.80
N GLY A 436 -0.59 -20.45 24.77
CA GLY A 436 0.08 -21.21 25.82
C GLY A 436 0.01 -20.47 27.14
N THR A 437 0.13 -21.21 28.25
CA THR A 437 0.09 -20.62 29.59
C THR A 437 1.31 -21.03 30.40
N VAL A 438 1.92 -20.06 31.09
CA VAL A 438 2.89 -20.33 32.16
C VAL A 438 2.12 -20.48 33.47
N GLU A 439 2.01 -21.69 34.01
CA GLU A 439 1.41 -21.96 35.32
C GLU A 439 2.49 -22.04 36.41
N PHE A 440 2.34 -21.25 37.47
CA PHE A 440 3.25 -21.25 38.61
C PHE A 440 2.70 -22.06 39.79
N ALA A 441 3.59 -22.68 40.56
CA ALA A 441 3.23 -23.49 41.73
C ALA A 441 2.53 -22.72 42.86
N ASP A 442 2.55 -21.38 42.85
CA ASP A 442 1.79 -20.53 43.78
C ASP A 442 0.35 -20.21 43.32
N GLY A 443 -0.02 -20.65 42.12
CA GLY A 443 -1.33 -20.44 41.50
C GLY A 443 -1.43 -19.25 40.56
N LYS A 444 -0.36 -18.47 40.33
CA LYS A 444 -0.35 -17.48 39.24
C LYS A 444 -0.31 -18.16 37.88
N LYS A 445 -0.88 -17.49 36.88
CA LYS A 445 -0.88 -17.92 35.48
C LYS A 445 -0.68 -16.72 34.55
N PHE A 446 0.10 -16.93 33.49
CA PHE A 446 0.37 -15.91 32.47
C PHE A 446 0.07 -16.49 31.09
N ARG A 447 -0.85 -15.87 30.36
CA ARG A 447 -1.15 -16.24 28.97
C ARG A 447 -0.08 -15.67 28.04
N GLY A 448 0.27 -16.42 27.03
CA GLY A 448 0.90 -15.94 25.80
C GLY A 448 0.39 -16.75 24.60
N VAL A 449 1.07 -16.60 23.48
CA VAL A 449 0.92 -17.50 22.33
C VAL A 449 1.86 -18.69 22.43
N SER A 450 1.51 -19.78 21.76
CA SER A 450 2.38 -20.96 21.60
C SER A 450 1.89 -21.86 20.47
N SER A 451 2.83 -22.53 19.81
CA SER A 451 2.60 -23.65 18.89
C SER A 451 2.81 -25.02 19.54
N MET A 452 3.16 -25.09 20.84
CA MET A 452 3.70 -26.30 21.46
C MET A 452 2.71 -27.48 21.45
N ALA A 453 3.15 -28.60 20.87
CA ALA A 453 2.44 -29.88 20.89
C ALA A 453 2.26 -30.42 22.32
N ASN A 454 3.31 -30.30 23.12
CA ASN A 454 3.37 -30.80 24.50
C ASN A 454 3.94 -29.72 25.42
N GLY A 455 3.34 -29.59 26.61
CA GLY A 455 3.86 -28.74 27.68
C GLY A 455 5.11 -29.32 28.36
N VAL A 456 5.77 -28.52 29.19
CA VAL A 456 6.96 -28.94 29.95
C VAL A 456 6.91 -28.45 31.40
N GLY A 457 7.41 -29.28 32.31
CA GLY A 457 7.49 -29.02 33.76
C GLY A 457 6.62 -29.96 34.60
N PRO A 458 6.46 -29.68 35.91
CA PRO A 458 7.04 -28.55 36.63
C PRO A 458 8.58 -28.57 36.62
N ALA A 459 9.19 -27.42 36.33
CA ALA A 459 10.64 -27.21 36.32
C ALA A 459 10.99 -25.86 36.94
N ASP A 460 12.23 -25.72 37.42
CA ASP A 460 12.74 -24.45 37.95
C ASP A 460 12.77 -23.40 36.83
N ILE A 461 12.25 -22.19 37.09
CA ILE A 461 12.23 -21.09 36.13
C ILE A 461 13.17 -19.97 36.56
N VAL A 462 13.96 -19.45 35.62
CA VAL A 462 15.05 -18.48 35.87
C VAL A 462 15.10 -17.41 34.80
N LEU A 463 15.54 -16.20 35.15
CA LEU A 463 15.83 -15.18 34.13
C LEU A 463 17.13 -15.53 33.40
N ALA A 464 17.20 -15.25 32.10
CA ALA A 464 18.42 -15.49 31.31
C ALA A 464 19.67 -14.78 31.88
N GLU A 465 19.48 -13.59 32.49
CA GLU A 465 20.53 -12.84 33.20
C GLU A 465 21.14 -13.57 34.42
N GLU A 466 20.49 -14.61 34.96
CA GLU A 466 20.99 -15.45 36.04
C GLU A 466 21.79 -16.67 35.53
N VAL A 467 21.50 -17.12 34.29
CA VAL A 467 22.12 -18.30 33.67
C VAL A 467 23.16 -17.97 32.60
N GLY A 468 23.56 -16.69 32.46
CA GLY A 468 24.58 -16.27 31.48
C GLY A 468 25.96 -16.90 31.65
N LEU A 469 26.66 -17.08 30.52
CA LEU A 469 28.04 -17.57 30.44
C LEU A 469 29.05 -16.48 30.85
N GLU A 470 30.13 -16.88 31.53
CA GLU A 470 31.13 -15.92 32.02
C GLU A 470 31.85 -15.21 30.87
N GLY A 471 31.81 -13.88 30.87
CA GLY A 471 32.45 -13.03 29.86
C GLY A 471 31.55 -12.56 28.72
N LYS A 472 30.30 -13.04 28.63
CA LYS A 472 29.31 -12.60 27.64
C LYS A 472 28.65 -11.25 28.00
N PRO A 473 28.32 -10.37 27.03
CA PRO A 473 27.58 -9.13 27.27
C PRO A 473 26.18 -9.31 27.84
N ALA A 474 25.74 -8.36 28.68
CA ALA A 474 24.45 -8.43 29.39
C ALA A 474 23.21 -8.09 28.52
N ASN A 475 23.39 -7.70 27.25
CA ASN A 475 22.32 -7.74 26.23
C ASN A 475 22.26 -9.13 25.59
N GLU A 476 23.40 -9.66 25.09
CA GLU A 476 23.47 -11.02 24.51
C GLU A 476 22.86 -12.08 25.44
N VAL A 477 23.21 -12.03 26.73
CA VAL A 477 22.69 -12.96 27.76
C VAL A 477 21.18 -12.83 27.94
N ARG A 478 20.64 -11.62 28.19
CA ARG A 478 19.19 -11.47 28.45
C ARG A 478 18.35 -11.84 27.22
N LEU A 479 18.91 -11.58 26.04
CA LEU A 479 18.29 -11.85 24.75
C LEU A 479 18.52 -13.29 24.28
N CYS A 480 19.14 -14.16 25.08
CA CYS A 480 19.38 -15.57 24.77
C CYS A 480 20.04 -15.81 23.40
N TYR A 481 21.12 -15.07 23.12
CA TYR A 481 21.96 -15.33 21.94
C TYR A 481 22.57 -16.74 21.98
N LEU A 482 22.80 -17.32 20.80
CA LEU A 482 23.53 -18.59 20.66
C LEU A 482 24.89 -18.54 21.38
N GLY A 483 25.16 -19.57 22.19
CA GLY A 483 26.35 -19.64 23.05
C GLY A 483 26.49 -18.54 24.12
N ALA A 484 25.43 -17.79 24.46
CA ALA A 484 25.47 -16.78 25.53
C ALA A 484 25.05 -17.34 26.91
N LEU A 485 24.34 -18.47 26.95
CA LEU A 485 23.91 -19.14 28.19
C LEU A 485 24.96 -20.14 28.68
N ASP A 486 25.00 -20.38 30.00
CA ASP A 486 25.87 -21.36 30.65
C ASP A 486 25.13 -22.70 30.83
N PRO A 487 25.54 -23.78 30.13
CA PRO A 487 24.87 -25.07 30.26
C PRO A 487 24.86 -25.61 31.69
N ALA A 488 25.89 -25.31 32.50
CA ALA A 488 25.94 -25.75 33.89
C ALA A 488 24.98 -24.98 34.83
N LYS A 489 24.29 -23.95 34.32
CA LYS A 489 23.25 -23.18 35.04
C LYS A 489 21.85 -23.36 34.45
N ALA A 490 21.74 -23.65 33.15
CA ALA A 490 20.48 -23.77 32.40
C ALA A 490 19.93 -25.21 32.31
N ASP A 491 20.79 -26.24 32.43
CA ASP A 491 20.41 -27.66 32.39
C ASP A 491 19.16 -27.97 33.25
N GLY A 492 18.12 -28.50 32.61
CA GLY A 492 16.86 -28.90 33.25
C GLY A 492 15.84 -27.79 33.55
N LYS A 493 16.07 -26.54 33.12
CA LYS A 493 15.26 -25.37 33.52
C LYS A 493 14.42 -24.74 32.41
N ILE A 494 13.41 -23.96 32.82
CA ILE A 494 12.72 -23.01 31.94
C ILE A 494 13.45 -21.66 32.00
N VAL A 495 13.84 -21.11 30.85
CA VAL A 495 14.59 -19.84 30.77
C VAL A 495 13.68 -18.72 30.29
N VAL A 496 13.64 -17.60 31.03
CA VAL A 496 12.94 -16.38 30.62
C VAL A 496 13.88 -15.51 29.79
N CYS A 497 13.58 -15.37 28.51
CA CYS A 497 14.36 -14.64 27.52
C CYS A 497 13.63 -13.35 27.09
N ASP A 498 14.39 -12.28 26.87
CA ASP A 498 13.86 -11.02 26.33
C ASP A 498 13.80 -11.08 24.79
N ARG A 499 12.72 -10.55 24.21
CA ARG A 499 12.63 -10.33 22.76
C ARG A 499 13.55 -9.16 22.36
N GLY A 500 14.22 -9.31 21.21
CA GLY A 500 15.05 -8.28 20.60
C GLY A 500 16.34 -8.84 19.97
N GLU A 501 16.90 -8.07 19.05
CA GLU A 501 18.17 -8.28 18.32
C GLU A 501 18.25 -9.61 17.54
N THR A 502 18.43 -10.76 18.20
CA THR A 502 18.43 -12.13 17.63
C THR A 502 17.02 -12.67 17.39
N ALA A 503 16.87 -13.59 16.42
CA ALA A 503 15.59 -14.16 16.02
C ALA A 503 14.94 -15.01 17.13
N ARG A 504 13.61 -15.13 17.10
CA ARG A 504 12.83 -15.75 18.18
C ARG A 504 13.08 -17.26 18.28
N VAL A 505 13.34 -17.92 17.15
CA VAL A 505 13.68 -19.35 17.06
C VAL A 505 15.13 -19.63 17.51
N GLU A 506 16.09 -18.75 17.18
CA GLU A 506 17.47 -18.82 17.69
C GLU A 506 17.52 -18.79 19.22
N LYS A 507 16.63 -18.02 19.87
CA LYS A 507 16.53 -17.97 21.33
C LYS A 507 16.14 -19.33 21.93
N SER A 508 15.18 -20.03 21.33
CA SER A 508 14.83 -21.39 21.76
C SER A 508 15.95 -22.39 21.49
N GLN A 509 16.68 -22.24 20.38
CA GLN A 509 17.86 -23.06 20.10
C GLN A 509 18.98 -22.82 21.13
N ALA A 510 19.24 -21.56 21.50
CA ALA A 510 20.23 -21.22 22.53
C ALA A 510 19.88 -21.78 23.92
N VAL A 511 18.58 -21.96 24.20
CA VAL A 511 18.09 -22.64 25.41
C VAL A 511 18.29 -24.16 25.30
N ASP A 512 17.96 -24.79 24.16
CA ASP A 512 18.18 -26.22 23.90
C ASP A 512 19.67 -26.62 23.96
N GLU A 513 20.54 -25.86 23.27
CA GLU A 513 22.00 -26.04 23.29
C GLU A 513 22.62 -25.91 24.70
N ALA A 514 21.94 -25.19 25.60
CA ALA A 514 22.32 -25.04 27.00
C ALA A 514 21.65 -26.07 27.94
N GLY A 515 20.88 -27.02 27.41
CA GLY A 515 20.17 -28.05 28.17
C GLY A 515 18.91 -27.55 28.90
N GLY A 516 18.44 -26.34 28.59
CA GLY A 516 17.16 -25.84 29.09
C GLY A 516 16.00 -26.59 28.44
N VAL A 517 14.92 -26.82 29.20
CA VAL A 517 13.80 -27.68 28.78
C VAL A 517 12.59 -26.89 28.26
N GLY A 518 12.62 -25.56 28.34
CA GLY A 518 11.55 -24.68 27.87
C GLY A 518 11.93 -23.21 27.93
N MET A 519 11.20 -22.36 27.21
CA MET A 519 11.44 -20.91 27.17
C MET A 519 10.16 -20.12 27.50
N VAL A 520 10.34 -18.98 28.16
CA VAL A 520 9.33 -17.92 28.21
C VAL A 520 9.92 -16.70 27.51
N LEU A 521 9.39 -16.37 26.34
CA LEU A 521 9.81 -15.19 25.58
C LEU A 521 8.96 -13.99 25.99
N VAL A 522 9.59 -12.89 26.38
CA VAL A 522 8.89 -11.71 26.90
C VAL A 522 9.12 -10.49 26.00
N ASN A 523 8.03 -9.90 25.50
CA ASN A 523 8.06 -8.59 24.84
C ASN A 523 8.44 -7.50 25.86
N ILE A 524 9.37 -6.62 25.51
CA ILE A 524 9.82 -5.51 26.37
C ILE A 524 9.38 -4.19 25.73
N GLY A 525 8.47 -3.46 26.40
CA GLY A 525 7.79 -2.30 25.83
C GLY A 525 6.60 -2.64 24.92
N GLY A 526 6.15 -3.90 24.93
CA GLY A 526 5.11 -4.41 24.04
C GLY A 526 5.65 -4.99 22.72
N GLY A 527 4.75 -5.43 21.84
CA GLY A 527 5.08 -6.07 20.57
C GLY A 527 3.91 -6.90 20.02
N SER A 528 4.15 -7.65 18.95
CA SER A 528 3.29 -8.77 18.54
C SER A 528 3.50 -9.99 19.44
N GLU A 529 2.52 -10.87 19.52
CA GLU A 529 2.71 -12.21 20.11
C GLU A 529 2.70 -13.23 18.97
N ASP A 530 3.89 -13.74 18.65
CA ASP A 530 4.16 -14.67 17.54
C ASP A 530 4.46 -16.07 18.11
N ALA A 531 3.81 -17.10 17.59
CA ALA A 531 3.84 -18.46 18.15
C ALA A 531 5.06 -19.28 17.69
N ASP A 532 5.54 -19.00 16.47
CA ASP A 532 6.68 -19.61 15.78
C ASP A 532 6.70 -21.16 15.81
N LEU A 533 7.81 -21.77 15.38
CA LEU A 533 8.17 -23.14 15.72
C LEU A 533 9.48 -23.09 16.52
N HIS A 534 9.44 -23.56 17.77
CA HIS A 534 10.53 -23.38 18.74
C HIS A 534 11.19 -24.72 19.09
N SER A 535 12.52 -24.70 19.21
CA SER A 535 13.35 -25.88 19.55
C SER A 535 13.00 -26.52 20.91
N VAL A 536 12.43 -25.72 21.82
CA VAL A 536 11.89 -26.17 23.11
C VAL A 536 10.46 -25.63 23.29
N PRO A 537 9.59 -26.30 24.08
CA PRO A 537 8.27 -25.79 24.43
C PRO A 537 8.36 -24.36 24.96
N THR A 538 7.61 -23.44 24.34
CA THR A 538 7.78 -22.00 24.53
C THR A 538 6.44 -21.31 24.71
N VAL A 539 6.38 -20.30 25.59
CA VAL A 539 5.27 -19.33 25.67
C VAL A 539 5.82 -17.93 25.41
N HIS A 540 5.25 -17.23 24.43
CA HIS A 540 5.62 -15.84 24.11
C HIS A 540 4.51 -14.88 24.59
N THR A 541 4.85 -13.95 25.49
CA THR A 541 3.89 -13.09 26.19
C THR A 541 4.36 -11.63 26.31
N SER A 542 3.41 -10.71 26.37
CA SER A 542 3.62 -9.29 26.66
C SER A 542 3.38 -8.89 28.11
N ASP A 543 3.06 -9.85 29.00
CA ASP A 543 2.95 -9.57 30.43
C ASP A 543 4.35 -9.56 31.09
N GLU A 544 5.05 -8.42 30.99
CA GLU A 544 6.34 -8.17 31.62
C GLU A 544 6.35 -8.43 33.15
N SER A 545 5.19 -8.48 33.82
CA SER A 545 5.14 -8.74 35.26
C SER A 545 5.59 -10.16 35.62
N ILE A 546 5.63 -11.10 34.67
CA ILE A 546 6.24 -12.43 34.85
C ILE A 546 7.73 -12.33 35.23
N LYS A 547 8.49 -11.39 34.64
CA LYS A 547 9.92 -11.18 34.93
C LYS A 547 10.13 -10.66 36.36
N THR A 548 9.19 -9.87 36.87
CA THR A 548 9.19 -9.42 38.27
C THR A 548 8.87 -10.59 39.20
N HIS A 549 7.87 -11.42 38.86
CA HIS A 549 7.52 -12.59 39.66
C HIS A 549 8.69 -13.58 39.78
N VAL A 550 9.34 -13.97 38.67
CA VAL A 550 10.46 -14.91 38.70
C VAL A 550 11.62 -14.35 39.54
N ARG A 551 11.95 -13.06 39.42
CA ARG A 551 13.02 -12.44 40.20
C ARG A 551 12.73 -12.38 41.71
N ASP A 552 11.47 -12.22 42.11
CA ASP A 552 11.07 -12.04 43.50
C ASP A 552 10.81 -13.36 44.26
N THR A 553 10.74 -14.50 43.57
CA THR A 553 10.38 -15.79 44.19
C THR A 553 11.11 -17.00 43.57
N ASP A 554 11.70 -17.84 44.42
CA ASP A 554 12.22 -19.17 44.07
C ASP A 554 11.03 -20.14 43.85
N VAL A 555 10.67 -20.40 42.58
CA VAL A 555 9.45 -21.12 42.18
C VAL A 555 9.68 -22.02 40.96
N GLN A 556 8.79 -23.01 40.83
CA GLN A 556 8.68 -23.85 39.63
C GLN A 556 7.49 -23.41 38.78
N ALA A 557 7.68 -23.49 37.47
CA ALA A 557 6.66 -23.24 36.46
C ALA A 557 6.39 -24.49 35.61
N THR A 558 5.21 -24.54 35.00
CA THR A 558 4.85 -25.50 33.95
C THR A 558 4.37 -24.70 32.75
N LEU A 559 4.95 -24.94 31.57
CA LEU A 559 4.41 -24.44 30.32
C LEU A 559 3.35 -25.42 29.85
N VAL A 560 2.14 -24.94 29.56
CA VAL A 560 1.03 -25.77 29.04
C VAL A 560 0.52 -25.19 27.73
N SER A 561 0.17 -26.08 26.79
CA SER A 561 -0.51 -25.71 25.55
C SER A 561 -1.95 -25.28 25.85
N GLY A 562 -2.43 -24.26 25.15
CA GLY A 562 -3.73 -23.62 25.36
C GLY A 562 -3.78 -22.59 26.50
N ASP A 563 -4.86 -21.80 26.53
CA ASP A 563 -5.16 -20.89 27.63
C ASP A 563 -5.81 -21.60 28.83
N THR A 564 -5.15 -21.55 29.98
CA THR A 564 -5.68 -22.06 31.25
C THR A 564 -5.94 -20.96 32.28
N THR A 565 -5.82 -19.68 31.88
CA THR A 565 -6.05 -18.53 32.76
C THR A 565 -7.53 -18.29 33.08
N GLY A 566 -8.44 -18.67 32.17
CA GLY A 566 -9.88 -18.38 32.30
C GLY A 566 -10.24 -16.90 32.09
N LEU A 567 -9.31 -16.10 31.55
CA LEU A 567 -9.59 -14.76 31.04
C LEU A 567 -10.41 -14.87 29.73
N PRO A 568 -11.17 -13.83 29.32
CA PRO A 568 -11.75 -13.82 27.98
C PRO A 568 -10.64 -13.94 26.91
N GLY A 569 -10.95 -14.59 25.77
CA GLY A 569 -10.07 -14.56 24.59
C GLY A 569 -9.82 -13.13 24.13
N ALA A 570 -8.68 -12.88 23.47
CA ALA A 570 -8.36 -11.54 22.98
C ALA A 570 -9.41 -11.10 21.92
N PRO A 571 -9.71 -9.79 21.81
CA PRO A 571 -10.49 -9.27 20.70
C PRO A 571 -9.86 -9.65 19.36
N GLN A 572 -10.67 -10.05 18.38
CA GLN A 572 -10.21 -10.35 17.01
C GLN A 572 -11.13 -9.68 15.97
N PRO A 573 -10.59 -9.18 14.85
CA PRO A 573 -9.17 -9.00 14.57
C PRO A 573 -8.59 -7.81 15.35
N GLN A 574 -7.29 -7.82 15.63
CA GLN A 574 -6.51 -6.65 16.08
C GLN A 574 -5.36 -6.39 15.09
N ILE A 575 -4.94 -5.13 14.95
CA ILE A 575 -3.76 -4.81 14.13
C ILE A 575 -2.49 -5.30 14.82
N ALA A 576 -1.61 -5.96 14.07
CA ALA A 576 -0.33 -6.44 14.57
C ALA A 576 0.60 -5.29 14.98
N GLY A 577 1.34 -5.47 16.08
CA GLY A 577 2.28 -4.48 16.60
C GLY A 577 3.36 -4.09 15.58
N PHE A 578 3.92 -5.08 14.87
CA PHE A 578 4.92 -4.86 13.81
C PHE A 578 4.34 -4.25 12.53
N SER A 579 3.03 -4.31 12.29
CA SER A 579 2.46 -3.83 11.02
C SER A 579 2.78 -2.35 10.88
N SER A 580 3.38 -1.96 9.77
CA SER A 580 3.75 -0.57 9.51
C SER A 580 2.54 0.39 9.50
N ARG A 581 2.83 1.69 9.65
CA ARG A 581 1.84 2.77 9.77
C ARG A 581 2.02 3.85 8.71
N GLY A 582 0.91 4.45 8.32
CA GLY A 582 0.90 5.74 7.64
C GLY A 582 1.38 6.90 8.53
N PRO A 583 1.33 8.15 8.02
CA PRO A 583 0.93 8.50 6.65
C PRO A 583 1.91 8.01 5.57
N SER A 584 1.46 8.09 4.31
CA SER A 584 2.35 7.95 3.15
C SER A 584 3.17 9.21 2.93
N ASN A 585 4.49 9.11 2.81
CA ASN A 585 5.35 10.30 2.60
C ASN A 585 5.50 10.72 1.13
N ALA A 586 5.07 9.90 0.17
CA ALA A 586 5.38 10.09 -1.25
C ALA A 586 4.69 11.28 -1.93
N VAL A 587 3.49 11.66 -1.50
CA VAL A 587 2.68 12.72 -2.14
C VAL A 587 1.98 13.60 -1.10
N ASN A 588 2.76 14.43 -0.39
CA ASN A 588 2.30 15.44 0.58
C ASN A 588 1.35 14.90 1.68
N LEU A 589 1.51 13.64 2.08
CA LEU A 589 0.66 12.94 3.05
C LEU A 589 -0.82 12.76 2.62
N GLU A 590 -1.10 12.76 1.31
CA GLU A 590 -2.46 12.78 0.76
C GLU A 590 -3.03 11.44 0.28
N LEU A 591 -2.17 10.41 0.14
CA LEU A 591 -2.63 9.04 -0.04
C LEU A 591 -2.67 8.34 1.32
N LEU A 592 -3.89 7.95 1.73
CA LEU A 592 -4.10 7.19 2.96
C LEU A 592 -3.58 5.77 2.77
N LYS A 593 -2.54 5.41 3.53
CA LYS A 593 -1.91 4.10 3.55
C LYS A 593 -1.76 3.64 5.02
N PRO A 594 -1.83 2.32 5.33
CA PRO A 594 -2.15 1.20 4.43
C PRO A 594 -3.56 1.30 3.84
N ASP A 595 -3.85 0.55 2.78
CA ASP A 595 -5.17 0.59 2.13
C ASP A 595 -6.22 -0.22 2.93
N VAL A 596 -5.84 -1.40 3.41
CA VAL A 596 -6.73 -2.36 4.08
C VAL A 596 -5.92 -3.33 4.95
N ALA A 597 -6.55 -4.00 5.91
CA ALA A 597 -5.94 -5.05 6.74
C ALA A 597 -6.43 -6.45 6.36
N ALA A 598 -5.61 -7.47 6.58
CA ALA A 598 -5.95 -8.88 6.38
C ALA A 598 -5.20 -9.79 7.38
N PRO A 599 -5.65 -11.05 7.58
CA PRO A 599 -4.97 -12.04 8.44
C PRO A 599 -3.47 -12.16 8.12
N GLY A 600 -2.61 -11.94 9.10
CA GLY A 600 -1.16 -11.87 8.89
C GLY A 600 -0.30 -12.09 10.15
N VAL A 601 -0.84 -12.76 11.17
CA VAL A 601 -0.10 -13.13 12.40
C VAL A 601 -0.39 -14.59 12.70
N ASN A 602 0.64 -15.43 12.80
CA ASN A 602 0.52 -16.89 12.98
C ASN A 602 -0.32 -17.58 11.88
N VAL A 603 -0.10 -17.21 10.61
CA VAL A 603 -0.74 -17.89 9.46
C VAL A 603 -0.02 -19.21 9.19
N ILE A 604 -0.77 -20.31 9.14
CA ILE A 604 -0.28 -21.61 8.67
C ILE A 604 -0.43 -21.67 7.16
N ALA A 605 0.64 -22.04 6.45
CA ALA A 605 0.61 -22.36 5.03
C ALA A 605 1.75 -23.34 4.70
N GLY A 606 1.95 -23.64 3.40
CA GLY A 606 3.04 -24.50 2.95
C GLY A 606 4.41 -23.83 3.07
N VAL A 607 5.45 -24.59 3.39
CA VAL A 607 6.85 -24.13 3.46
C VAL A 607 7.75 -25.02 2.60
N SER A 608 9.04 -24.66 2.50
CA SER A 608 10.03 -25.52 1.84
C SER A 608 10.68 -26.45 2.87
N PRO A 609 10.63 -27.79 2.70
CA PRO A 609 11.33 -28.73 3.58
C PRO A 609 12.86 -28.68 3.43
N LEU A 610 13.39 -27.79 2.57
CA LEU A 610 14.81 -27.48 2.43
C LEU A 610 15.29 -26.40 3.41
N ASP A 611 14.35 -25.63 3.97
CA ASP A 611 14.62 -24.57 4.93
C ASP A 611 14.95 -25.18 6.32
N PRO A 612 16.14 -24.90 6.88
CA PRO A 612 16.55 -25.48 8.16
C PRO A 612 15.66 -25.07 9.34
N ASN A 613 14.92 -23.95 9.24
CA ASN A 613 14.02 -23.49 10.30
C ASN A 613 12.78 -24.38 10.47
N TYR A 614 12.38 -25.12 9.43
CA TYR A 614 11.21 -26.01 9.44
C TYR A 614 11.58 -27.50 9.58
N GLY A 615 12.86 -27.84 9.68
CA GLY A 615 13.32 -29.19 10.03
C GLY A 615 12.95 -30.32 9.04
N GLY A 616 12.45 -29.98 7.86
CA GLY A 616 11.90 -30.92 6.88
C GLY A 616 10.36 -31.00 6.82
N ASP A 617 9.64 -30.24 7.66
CA ASP A 617 8.18 -30.10 7.55
C ASP A 617 7.77 -29.42 6.23
N SER A 618 6.58 -29.74 5.74
CA SER A 618 5.99 -29.10 4.54
C SER A 618 4.99 -27.98 4.85
N PHE A 619 4.72 -27.72 6.12
CA PHE A 619 3.83 -26.66 6.59
C PHE A 619 4.48 -25.88 7.74
N GLY A 620 4.12 -24.60 7.88
CA GLY A 620 4.77 -23.72 8.84
C GLY A 620 3.98 -22.47 9.19
N LEU A 621 4.29 -21.94 10.37
CA LEU A 621 3.73 -20.70 10.92
C LEU A 621 4.59 -19.50 10.52
N MET A 622 3.97 -18.47 9.94
CA MET A 622 4.62 -17.16 9.72
C MET A 622 3.74 -15.99 10.16
N SER A 623 4.39 -14.88 10.53
CA SER A 623 3.78 -13.60 10.89
C SER A 623 4.40 -12.48 10.05
N GLY A 624 3.56 -11.68 9.40
CA GLY A 624 4.00 -10.53 8.61
C GLY A 624 2.87 -9.91 7.80
N THR A 625 3.06 -8.66 7.37
CA THR A 625 2.29 -8.09 6.25
C THR A 625 2.48 -8.89 4.96
N SER A 626 3.60 -9.62 4.86
CA SER A 626 3.88 -10.68 3.89
C SER A 626 2.86 -11.83 3.88
N MET A 627 2.15 -12.10 4.98
CA MET A 627 1.08 -13.11 5.04
C MET A 627 -0.31 -12.47 4.85
N ALA A 628 -0.44 -11.17 5.12
CA ALA A 628 -1.65 -10.40 4.86
C ALA A 628 -1.87 -10.12 3.35
N ALA A 629 -0.80 -9.77 2.63
CA ALA A 629 -0.82 -9.54 1.19
C ALA A 629 -1.36 -10.75 0.38
N PRO A 630 -0.93 -12.01 0.60
CA PRO A 630 -1.45 -13.16 -0.14
C PRO A 630 -2.87 -13.53 0.27
N ASN A 631 -3.28 -13.33 1.54
CA ASN A 631 -4.69 -13.46 1.93
C ASN A 631 -5.57 -12.52 1.07
N LEU A 632 -5.13 -11.26 0.86
CA LEU A 632 -5.85 -10.32 -0.02
C LEU A 632 -5.68 -10.64 -1.52
N ALA A 633 -4.55 -11.19 -1.95
CA ALA A 633 -4.35 -11.64 -3.34
C ALA A 633 -5.29 -12.81 -3.70
N GLY A 634 -5.49 -13.77 -2.78
CA GLY A 634 -6.50 -14.80 -2.92
C GLY A 634 -7.91 -14.22 -2.97
N MET A 635 -8.22 -13.21 -2.13
CA MET A 635 -9.50 -12.48 -2.23
C MET A 635 -9.67 -11.77 -3.59
N ALA A 636 -8.60 -11.21 -4.16
CA ALA A 636 -8.64 -10.62 -5.50
C ALA A 636 -8.93 -11.69 -6.56
N ALA A 637 -8.34 -12.89 -6.43
CA ALA A 637 -8.61 -14.00 -7.34
C ALA A 637 -10.06 -14.52 -7.24
N LEU A 638 -10.64 -14.56 -6.04
CA LEU A 638 -12.08 -14.81 -5.87
C LEU A 638 -12.92 -13.75 -6.61
N MET A 639 -12.54 -12.47 -6.54
CA MET A 639 -13.24 -11.37 -7.23
C MET A 639 -13.08 -11.41 -8.75
N ALA A 640 -11.88 -11.68 -9.27
CA ALA A 640 -11.63 -11.77 -10.71
C ALA A 640 -12.41 -12.94 -11.33
N GLY A 641 -12.43 -14.10 -10.69
CA GLY A 641 -13.23 -15.26 -11.15
C GLY A 641 -14.74 -15.01 -11.08
N LYS A 642 -15.21 -14.13 -10.19
CA LYS A 642 -16.62 -13.77 -10.03
C LYS A 642 -17.08 -12.64 -10.96
N ASN A 643 -16.22 -11.65 -11.19
CA ASN A 643 -16.50 -10.42 -11.94
C ASN A 643 -15.34 -10.14 -12.91
N PRO A 644 -15.13 -10.96 -13.94
CA PRO A 644 -13.94 -10.86 -14.80
C PRO A 644 -13.88 -9.57 -15.65
N ASP A 645 -14.99 -8.84 -15.78
CA ASP A 645 -15.04 -7.53 -16.44
C ASP A 645 -14.62 -6.35 -15.52
N TRP A 646 -14.19 -6.59 -14.28
CA TRP A 646 -13.84 -5.53 -13.32
C TRP A 646 -12.38 -5.10 -13.42
N SER A 647 -12.15 -3.79 -13.30
CA SER A 647 -10.80 -3.24 -13.17
C SER A 647 -10.13 -3.65 -11.84
N PRO A 648 -8.80 -3.68 -11.76
CA PRO A 648 -8.06 -3.79 -10.50
C PRO A 648 -8.54 -2.80 -9.44
N MET A 649 -8.90 -1.57 -9.84
CA MET A 649 -9.38 -0.53 -8.93
C MET A 649 -10.81 -0.77 -8.45
N ALA A 650 -11.69 -1.36 -9.27
CA ALA A 650 -13.00 -1.82 -8.82
C ALA A 650 -12.88 -2.94 -7.77
N ILE A 651 -11.94 -3.88 -7.95
CA ILE A 651 -11.65 -4.94 -6.97
C ILE A 651 -11.08 -4.32 -5.68
N LYS A 652 -10.05 -3.47 -5.78
CA LYS A 652 -9.45 -2.74 -4.64
C LYS A 652 -10.51 -1.95 -3.87
N SER A 653 -11.35 -1.20 -4.58
CA SER A 653 -12.43 -0.43 -3.97
C SER A 653 -13.46 -1.33 -3.31
N ALA A 654 -13.81 -2.48 -3.87
CA ALA A 654 -14.79 -3.37 -3.28
C ALA A 654 -14.30 -3.99 -1.95
N MET A 655 -13.01 -4.30 -1.87
CA MET A 655 -12.35 -4.76 -0.63
C MET A 655 -12.35 -3.67 0.43
N MET A 656 -11.87 -2.47 0.09
CA MET A 656 -11.77 -1.35 1.03
C MET A 656 -13.15 -0.89 1.51
N THR A 657 -14.12 -0.70 0.60
CA THR A 657 -15.41 -0.07 0.98
C THR A 657 -16.38 -0.97 1.74
N THR A 658 -16.04 -2.25 1.89
CA THR A 658 -16.85 -3.26 2.60
C THR A 658 -16.14 -3.88 3.80
N ALA A 659 -14.94 -3.41 4.12
CA ALA A 659 -14.14 -3.88 5.23
C ALA A 659 -14.88 -3.79 6.59
N GLY A 660 -14.52 -4.67 7.52
CA GLY A 660 -15.05 -4.72 8.88
C GLY A 660 -14.11 -4.09 9.92
N ASP A 661 -14.67 -3.74 11.08
CA ASP A 661 -13.93 -3.16 12.20
C ASP A 661 -12.72 -4.03 12.62
N VAL A 662 -11.55 -3.41 12.67
CA VAL A 662 -10.41 -3.94 13.45
C VAL A 662 -10.48 -3.36 14.86
N LYS A 663 -10.02 -4.11 15.85
CA LYS A 663 -10.21 -3.80 17.28
C LYS A 663 -8.91 -3.38 17.96
N ASN A 664 -9.08 -2.79 19.13
CA ASN A 664 -8.04 -2.60 20.15
C ASN A 664 -8.11 -3.73 21.19
N ALA A 665 -7.06 -3.90 22.00
CA ALA A 665 -6.98 -4.92 23.06
C ALA A 665 -8.08 -4.81 24.13
N ASN A 666 -8.72 -3.64 24.27
CA ASN A 666 -9.87 -3.41 25.16
C ASN A 666 -11.24 -3.78 24.53
N GLY A 667 -11.26 -4.22 23.27
CA GLY A 667 -12.46 -4.58 22.53
C GLY A 667 -13.19 -3.42 21.83
N SER A 668 -12.70 -2.18 21.90
CA SER A 668 -13.22 -1.09 21.05
C SER A 668 -12.81 -1.30 19.60
N VAL A 669 -13.52 -0.67 18.66
CA VAL A 669 -12.99 -0.43 17.31
C VAL A 669 -11.70 0.39 17.41
N ASN A 670 -10.72 0.07 16.56
CA ASN A 670 -9.55 0.90 16.34
C ASN A 670 -9.86 1.93 15.23
N LEU A 671 -9.80 3.21 15.58
CA LEU A 671 -10.12 4.33 14.69
C LEU A 671 -8.88 4.94 14.02
N ASP A 672 -7.68 4.43 14.29
CA ASP A 672 -6.46 4.87 13.62
C ASP A 672 -6.41 4.31 12.18
N ASN A 673 -6.86 5.10 11.22
CA ASN A 673 -6.84 4.74 9.80
C ASN A 673 -5.40 4.59 9.24
N PHE A 674 -4.36 5.14 9.89
CA PHE A 674 -2.97 4.86 9.53
C PHE A 674 -2.47 3.52 10.08
N ALA A 675 -3.20 2.87 10.98
CA ALA A 675 -2.99 1.49 11.40
C ALA A 675 -3.89 0.48 10.69
N THR A 676 -5.15 0.84 10.39
CA THR A 676 -6.18 -0.07 9.87
C THR A 676 -6.46 0.05 8.36
N GLY A 677 -6.09 1.17 7.73
CA GLY A 677 -6.55 1.53 6.40
C GLY A 677 -8.08 1.71 6.39
N ALA A 678 -8.78 0.92 5.57
CA ALA A 678 -10.23 0.83 5.58
C ALA A 678 -10.80 -0.17 6.61
N GLY A 679 -9.96 -0.99 7.26
CA GLY A 679 -10.37 -2.08 8.16
C GLY A 679 -9.99 -3.47 7.65
N SER A 680 -10.54 -4.52 8.26
CA SER A 680 -10.30 -5.92 7.85
C SER A 680 -11.09 -6.26 6.59
N ALA A 681 -10.43 -6.77 5.56
CA ALA A 681 -11.11 -7.26 4.35
C ALA A 681 -12.12 -8.39 4.68
N ASP A 682 -13.22 -8.44 3.94
CA ASP A 682 -14.34 -9.37 4.12
C ASP A 682 -14.76 -9.98 2.77
N PRO A 683 -14.48 -11.27 2.52
CA PRO A 683 -14.71 -11.86 1.21
C PRO A 683 -16.19 -12.11 0.89
N ALA A 684 -17.09 -12.06 1.89
CA ALA A 684 -18.52 -12.20 1.65
C ALA A 684 -19.13 -10.86 1.21
N LYS A 685 -18.71 -9.74 1.82
CA LYS A 685 -19.23 -8.40 1.51
C LYS A 685 -18.63 -7.80 0.25
N MET A 686 -17.32 -7.96 0.00
CA MET A 686 -16.64 -7.38 -1.18
C MET A 686 -17.27 -7.82 -2.50
N ALA A 687 -17.92 -8.97 -2.52
CA ALA A 687 -18.65 -9.50 -3.67
C ALA A 687 -19.88 -8.68 -4.08
N GLN A 688 -20.38 -7.78 -3.22
CA GLN A 688 -21.54 -6.92 -3.46
C GLN A 688 -21.34 -5.52 -2.80
N PRO A 689 -20.39 -4.69 -3.30
CA PRO A 689 -19.98 -3.46 -2.62
C PRO A 689 -20.97 -2.29 -2.83
N GLY A 690 -21.92 -2.41 -3.75
CA GLY A 690 -22.92 -1.37 -4.03
C GLY A 690 -22.40 -0.23 -4.92
N LEU A 691 -21.35 0.46 -4.46
CA LEU A 691 -20.59 1.44 -5.24
C LEU A 691 -19.09 1.07 -5.20
N VAL A 692 -18.34 1.49 -6.21
CA VAL A 692 -16.87 1.44 -6.26
C VAL A 692 -16.31 2.79 -6.70
N TYR A 693 -15.07 3.07 -6.31
CA TYR A 693 -14.27 4.20 -6.76
C TYR A 693 -13.16 3.66 -7.66
N GLU A 694 -13.07 4.18 -8.88
CA GLU A 694 -12.09 3.72 -9.88
C GLU A 694 -11.18 4.88 -10.28
N SER A 695 -9.87 4.71 -10.10
CA SER A 695 -8.85 5.55 -10.73
C SER A 695 -8.29 4.86 -11.98
N ASP A 696 -7.80 5.65 -12.93
CA ASP A 696 -7.31 5.18 -14.22
C ASP A 696 -5.94 5.81 -14.55
N SER A 697 -5.28 5.29 -15.58
CA SER A 697 -3.94 5.74 -16.03
C SER A 697 -3.85 7.26 -16.12
N ARG A 698 -4.86 7.93 -16.68
CA ARG A 698 -4.92 9.40 -16.82
C ARG A 698 -4.83 10.15 -15.48
N GLN A 699 -5.40 9.61 -14.40
CA GLN A 699 -5.27 10.19 -13.06
C GLN A 699 -3.90 9.91 -12.46
N TRP A 700 -3.32 8.76 -12.74
CA TRP A 700 -1.98 8.38 -12.30
C TRP A 700 -0.90 9.21 -13.03
N ASP A 701 -1.00 9.36 -14.34
CA ASP A 701 -0.15 10.23 -15.15
C ASP A 701 -0.28 11.69 -14.70
N ALA A 702 -1.49 12.17 -14.43
CA ALA A 702 -1.72 13.51 -13.92
C ALA A 702 -1.09 13.75 -12.53
N LEU A 703 -1.09 12.72 -11.67
CA LEU A 703 -0.39 12.74 -10.37
C LEU A 703 1.14 12.77 -10.56
N LEU A 704 1.68 11.93 -11.45
CA LEU A 704 3.11 11.85 -11.74
C LEU A 704 3.65 13.16 -12.35
N LEU A 705 2.85 13.83 -13.17
CA LEU A 705 3.16 15.15 -13.75
C LEU A 705 2.83 16.34 -12.81
N GLY A 706 2.48 16.09 -11.54
CA GLY A 706 2.13 17.13 -10.55
C GLY A 706 0.81 17.87 -10.81
N THR A 707 0.18 17.68 -11.97
CA THR A 707 -1.09 18.33 -12.38
C THR A 707 -2.32 17.88 -11.59
N MET A 708 -2.22 16.80 -10.81
CA MET A 708 -3.26 16.31 -9.91
C MET A 708 -2.68 16.06 -8.51
N ARG A 709 -3.39 16.53 -7.47
CA ARG A 709 -3.01 16.29 -6.08
C ARG A 709 -3.34 14.85 -5.66
N GLY A 710 -2.52 14.27 -4.78
CA GLY A 710 -2.74 12.91 -4.26
C GLY A 710 -4.13 12.70 -3.66
N ARG A 711 -4.71 13.72 -3.01
CA ARG A 711 -6.06 13.66 -2.45
C ARG A 711 -7.16 13.51 -3.50
N ASP A 712 -6.96 13.95 -4.74
CA ASP A 712 -7.99 14.02 -5.78
C ASP A 712 -7.98 12.82 -6.74
N VAL A 713 -6.97 11.95 -6.66
CA VAL A 713 -7.01 10.62 -7.29
C VAL A 713 -8.20 9.83 -6.73
N ASN A 714 -8.98 9.20 -7.59
CA ASN A 714 -10.25 8.56 -7.24
C ASN A 714 -10.10 7.19 -6.52
N VAL A 715 -9.38 7.18 -5.40
CA VAL A 715 -9.25 6.05 -4.48
C VAL A 715 -10.37 6.08 -3.42
N PRO A 716 -10.78 4.91 -2.86
CA PRO A 716 -11.87 4.80 -1.88
C PRO A 716 -11.52 5.32 -0.47
N SER A 717 -10.47 6.12 -0.32
CA SER A 717 -9.98 6.71 0.93
C SER A 717 -9.65 8.19 0.73
N ILE A 718 -9.58 8.97 1.82
CA ILE A 718 -9.27 10.41 1.75
C ILE A 718 -8.29 10.79 2.86
N ALA A 719 -7.13 11.34 2.49
CA ALA A 719 -6.25 12.06 3.42
C ALA A 719 -6.10 13.53 3.00
N VAL A 720 -6.12 14.43 3.98
CA VAL A 720 -5.93 15.88 3.78
C VAL A 720 -4.97 16.39 4.85
N SER A 721 -3.81 16.87 4.42
CA SER A 721 -2.66 17.18 5.29
C SER A 721 -2.52 18.67 5.66
N ASP A 722 -3.28 19.55 4.99
CA ASP A 722 -3.08 21.00 4.94
C ASP A 722 -4.38 21.82 5.13
N LEU A 723 -5.36 21.29 5.87
CA LEU A 723 -6.68 21.93 5.99
C LEU A 723 -6.63 23.18 6.87
N VAL A 724 -6.42 24.36 6.28
CA VAL A 724 -6.34 25.62 7.03
C VAL A 724 -7.70 26.04 7.62
N ASN A 725 -8.75 26.06 6.78
CA ASN A 725 -10.12 26.38 7.20
C ASN A 725 -11.15 25.42 6.60
N THR A 726 -11.07 25.27 5.27
CA THR A 726 -11.82 24.28 4.51
C THR A 726 -10.88 23.58 3.52
N ALA A 727 -11.24 22.35 3.14
CA ALA A 727 -10.62 21.64 2.04
C ALA A 727 -11.72 20.96 1.22
N THR A 728 -11.52 20.88 -0.10
CA THR A 728 -12.45 20.18 -1.00
C THR A 728 -11.70 19.06 -1.71
N VAL A 729 -12.37 17.92 -1.87
CA VAL A 729 -11.88 16.72 -2.55
C VAL A 729 -12.97 16.24 -3.51
N LYS A 730 -12.58 15.83 -4.72
CA LYS A 730 -13.51 15.21 -5.69
C LYS A 730 -13.42 13.69 -5.67
N ARG A 731 -14.55 13.02 -5.88
CA ARG A 731 -14.61 11.57 -6.15
C ARG A 731 -15.62 11.26 -7.25
N THR A 732 -15.46 10.13 -7.91
CA THR A 732 -16.47 9.55 -8.82
C THR A 732 -16.83 8.16 -8.32
N VAL A 733 -18.12 7.94 -8.01
CA VAL A 733 -18.64 6.63 -7.60
C VAL A 733 -19.35 5.95 -8.77
N THR A 734 -18.99 4.71 -9.08
CA THR A 734 -19.64 3.84 -10.08
C THR A 734 -20.49 2.80 -9.38
N ALA A 735 -21.74 2.61 -9.80
CA ALA A 735 -22.65 1.69 -9.12
C ALA A 735 -22.59 0.25 -9.66
N THR A 736 -22.25 -0.72 -8.80
CA THR A 736 -22.14 -2.15 -9.18
C THR A 736 -23.50 -2.86 -9.27
N GLN A 737 -24.56 -2.19 -8.83
CA GLN A 737 -25.98 -2.58 -8.86
C GLN A 737 -26.84 -1.31 -8.96
N ALA A 738 -28.13 -1.41 -9.29
CA ALA A 738 -29.01 -0.24 -9.22
C ALA A 738 -29.34 0.18 -7.77
N GLY A 739 -29.51 1.47 -7.51
CA GLY A 739 -29.88 1.96 -6.19
C GLY A 739 -29.97 3.48 -6.04
N THR A 740 -30.22 3.89 -4.79
CA THR A 740 -30.10 5.26 -4.30
C THR A 740 -29.29 5.20 -3.00
N TRP A 741 -28.30 6.07 -2.85
CA TRP A 741 -27.44 6.16 -1.68
C TRP A 741 -27.39 7.60 -1.17
N ALA A 742 -27.52 7.80 0.13
CA ALA A 742 -27.28 9.08 0.79
C ALA A 742 -25.89 9.08 1.46
N ALA A 743 -25.20 10.21 1.46
CA ALA A 743 -23.93 10.37 2.16
C ALA A 743 -24.15 10.74 3.63
N GLU A 744 -23.43 10.06 4.52
CA GLU A 744 -23.26 10.39 5.94
C GLU A 744 -21.76 10.35 6.26
N ALA A 745 -21.27 11.24 7.13
CA ALA A 745 -19.85 11.31 7.47
C ALA A 745 -19.66 11.70 8.94
N ASP A 746 -18.65 11.10 9.57
CA ASP A 746 -18.25 11.37 10.94
C ASP A 746 -16.73 11.50 10.98
N VAL A 747 -16.24 12.71 11.26
CA VAL A 747 -14.80 13.01 11.41
C VAL A 747 -14.64 13.95 12.60
N PRO A 748 -13.98 13.53 13.70
CA PRO A 748 -13.92 14.30 14.95
C PRO A 748 -13.42 15.74 14.75
N GLY A 749 -14.26 16.71 15.12
CA GLY A 749 -13.91 18.12 15.08
C GLY A 749 -13.97 18.81 13.70
N PHE A 750 -14.61 18.19 12.71
CA PHE A 750 -14.88 18.76 11.39
C PHE A 750 -16.36 18.64 11.02
N ASP A 751 -16.89 19.66 10.33
CA ASP A 751 -18.14 19.55 9.58
C ASP A 751 -17.81 19.03 8.18
N VAL A 752 -18.55 18.01 7.71
CA VAL A 752 -18.38 17.41 6.38
C VAL A 752 -19.63 17.58 5.56
N SER A 753 -19.48 18.05 4.33
CA SER A 753 -20.59 18.26 3.38
C SER A 753 -20.31 17.59 2.04
N VAL A 754 -21.33 16.99 1.44
CA VAL A 754 -21.22 16.24 0.18
C VAL A 754 -22.25 16.75 -0.82
N SER A 755 -21.82 16.99 -2.05
CA SER A 755 -22.66 17.53 -3.12
C SER A 755 -22.47 16.73 -4.42
N PRO A 756 -23.51 16.04 -4.94
CA PRO A 756 -24.83 15.83 -4.33
C PRO A 756 -24.78 14.91 -3.10
N ALA A 757 -25.51 15.27 -2.02
CA ALA A 757 -25.62 14.45 -0.80
C ALA A 757 -26.42 13.14 -0.99
N THR A 758 -26.95 12.88 -2.20
CA THR A 758 -27.66 11.66 -2.56
C THR A 758 -27.48 11.39 -4.05
N VAL A 759 -26.98 10.21 -4.38
CA VAL A 759 -26.87 9.71 -5.76
C VAL A 759 -27.91 8.64 -6.03
N SER A 760 -28.46 8.58 -7.25
CA SER A 760 -29.35 7.50 -7.70
C SER A 760 -28.87 7.03 -9.05
N LEU A 761 -28.47 5.76 -9.14
CA LEU A 761 -27.68 5.23 -10.24
C LEU A 761 -28.20 3.85 -10.66
N ALA A 762 -28.20 3.59 -11.97
CA ALA A 762 -28.31 2.25 -12.54
C ALA A 762 -26.98 1.49 -12.39
N LYS A 763 -26.99 0.16 -12.60
CA LYS A 763 -25.73 -0.61 -12.65
C LYS A 763 -24.88 -0.11 -13.83
N GLY A 764 -23.62 0.23 -13.55
CA GLY A 764 -22.67 0.80 -14.52
C GLY A 764 -22.84 2.30 -14.79
N GLU A 765 -23.69 2.98 -14.02
CA GLU A 765 -23.79 4.46 -14.03
C GLU A 765 -22.91 5.04 -12.91
N SER A 766 -22.31 6.21 -13.18
CA SER A 766 -21.38 6.88 -12.26
C SER A 766 -21.79 8.32 -11.99
N ALA A 767 -21.39 8.87 -10.84
CA ALA A 767 -21.56 10.28 -10.49
C ALA A 767 -20.29 10.88 -9.88
N GLU A 768 -19.91 12.08 -10.35
CA GLU A 768 -18.96 12.94 -9.63
C GLU A 768 -19.66 13.49 -8.37
N VAL A 769 -18.93 13.47 -7.25
CA VAL A 769 -19.33 14.05 -5.97
C VAL A 769 -18.21 14.96 -5.46
N THR A 770 -18.58 16.13 -4.99
CA THR A 770 -17.69 17.09 -4.32
C THR A 770 -17.87 16.96 -2.82
N ILE A 771 -16.79 16.74 -2.09
CA ILE A 771 -16.76 16.58 -0.64
C ILE A 771 -15.99 17.77 -0.06
N THR A 772 -16.63 18.57 0.78
CA THR A 772 -16.00 19.73 1.42
C THR A 772 -15.98 19.55 2.94
N PHE A 773 -14.77 19.52 3.47
CA PHE A 773 -14.44 19.47 4.90
C PHE A 773 -14.25 20.89 5.44
N SER A 774 -14.78 21.18 6.62
CA SER A 774 -14.60 22.47 7.32
C SER A 774 -14.21 22.21 8.76
N ARG A 775 -13.17 22.86 9.27
CA ARG A 775 -12.77 22.69 10.68
C ARG A 775 -13.81 23.32 11.62
N THR A 776 -14.17 22.61 12.70
CA THR A 776 -14.99 23.16 13.78
C THR A 776 -14.26 23.20 15.12
N THR A 777 -13.88 22.05 15.67
CA THR A 777 -13.25 21.96 17.00
C THR A 777 -12.01 21.06 17.05
N ALA A 778 -11.56 20.51 15.93
CA ALA A 778 -10.31 19.74 15.89
C ALA A 778 -9.11 20.60 16.32
N ASN A 779 -8.10 19.98 16.91
CA ASN A 779 -6.82 20.62 17.16
C ASN A 779 -6.08 20.87 15.84
N HIS A 780 -5.20 21.88 15.80
CA HIS A 780 -4.29 22.08 14.68
C HIS A 780 -3.05 21.21 14.81
N ASN A 781 -2.48 20.86 13.67
CA ASN A 781 -1.31 20.01 13.46
C ASN A 781 -1.47 18.55 13.95
N GLU A 782 -2.63 18.19 14.49
CA GLU A 782 -3.02 16.82 14.87
C GLU A 782 -3.86 16.15 13.78
N TRP A 783 -3.59 14.87 13.51
CA TRP A 783 -4.41 14.03 12.64
C TRP A 783 -5.69 13.59 13.35
N ASN A 784 -6.82 13.72 12.67
CA ASN A 784 -8.13 13.29 13.14
C ASN A 784 -8.71 12.27 12.15
N HIS A 785 -9.10 11.11 12.66
CA HIS A 785 -9.54 9.96 11.84
C HIS A 785 -11.05 9.75 11.95
N GLY A 786 -11.68 9.43 10.84
CA GLY A 786 -13.12 9.21 10.72
C GLY A 786 -13.48 8.52 9.40
N SER A 787 -14.71 8.71 8.94
CA SER A 787 -15.20 8.07 7.70
C SER A 787 -16.25 8.89 6.94
N LEU A 788 -16.41 8.53 5.67
CA LEU A 788 -17.52 8.91 4.79
C LEU A 788 -18.23 7.63 4.34
N THR A 789 -19.55 7.52 4.55
CA THR A 789 -20.34 6.33 4.23
C THR A 789 -21.52 6.67 3.31
N TRP A 790 -21.66 5.90 2.23
CA TRP A 790 -22.85 5.92 1.37
C TRP A 790 -23.85 4.85 1.83
N ILE A 791 -25.00 5.27 2.33
CA ILE A 791 -26.04 4.38 2.88
C ILE A 791 -27.16 4.18 1.86
N LYS A 792 -27.36 2.93 1.43
CA LYS A 792 -28.53 2.52 0.63
C LYS A 792 -29.69 2.11 1.56
N PRO A 793 -30.94 2.52 1.28
CA PRO A 793 -32.11 2.04 2.01
C PRO A 793 -32.16 0.51 2.08
N ALA A 794 -32.49 -0.01 3.25
CA ALA A 794 -32.31 -1.41 3.70
C ALA A 794 -30.90 -1.81 4.20
N GLY A 795 -29.97 -0.86 4.36
CA GLY A 795 -28.85 -1.01 5.31
C GLY A 795 -27.51 -1.48 4.71
N GLN A 796 -27.34 -1.41 3.40
CA GLN A 796 -26.04 -1.62 2.76
C GLN A 796 -25.24 -0.31 2.77
N SER A 797 -24.07 -0.32 3.42
CA SER A 797 -23.10 0.77 3.49
C SER A 797 -21.99 0.60 2.47
N VAL A 798 -21.38 1.73 2.07
CA VAL A 798 -20.14 1.78 1.30
C VAL A 798 -19.24 2.82 1.97
N THR A 799 -18.23 2.38 2.71
CA THR A 799 -17.52 3.23 3.69
C THR A 799 -16.08 3.52 3.24
N SER A 800 -15.67 4.78 3.34
CA SER A 800 -14.34 5.27 2.98
C SER A 800 -13.67 5.85 4.23
N PRO A 801 -12.45 5.42 4.61
CA PRO A 801 -11.70 6.05 5.69
C PRO A 801 -11.31 7.48 5.29
N VAL A 802 -11.47 8.41 6.23
CA VAL A 802 -11.15 9.84 6.08
C VAL A 802 -10.18 10.24 7.18
N THR A 803 -9.13 10.99 6.84
CA THR A 803 -8.13 11.43 7.81
C THR A 803 -7.66 12.84 7.50
N LEU A 804 -7.92 13.76 8.43
CA LEU A 804 -7.74 15.20 8.24
C LEU A 804 -6.77 15.75 9.29
N ARG A 805 -5.77 16.51 8.84
CA ARG A 805 -4.96 17.40 9.68
C ARG A 805 -5.30 18.82 9.31
N ALA A 806 -5.74 19.60 10.30
CA ALA A 806 -5.90 21.03 10.13
C ALA A 806 -4.61 21.78 10.49
N LEU A 807 -4.35 22.93 9.89
CA LEU A 807 -3.16 23.74 10.17
C LEU A 807 -3.53 25.09 10.80
N ASP A 808 -2.64 25.63 11.65
CA ASP A 808 -2.77 27.01 12.15
C ASP A 808 -2.65 28.06 11.03
N LEU A 809 -1.97 27.70 9.93
CA LEU A 809 -1.48 28.59 8.89
C LEU A 809 -1.13 27.79 7.62
N SER A 810 -1.29 28.39 6.44
CA SER A 810 -0.46 28.07 5.27
C SER A 810 0.22 29.34 4.73
N ALA A 811 1.28 29.15 3.95
CA ALA A 811 2.06 30.21 3.34
C ALA A 811 2.35 29.90 1.86
N THR A 812 2.66 30.89 1.04
CA THR A 812 3.32 30.67 -0.26
C THR A 812 4.60 29.86 -0.04
N SER A 813 4.74 28.71 -0.71
CA SER A 813 5.84 27.76 -0.48
C SER A 813 7.21 28.30 -0.87
N SER A 814 7.26 29.18 -1.86
CA SER A 814 8.47 29.76 -2.42
C SER A 814 8.19 31.14 -3.02
N VAL A 815 9.17 32.03 -2.94
CA VAL A 815 9.23 33.27 -3.74
C VAL A 815 10.59 33.37 -4.43
N GLU A 816 10.59 33.86 -5.65
CA GLU A 816 11.80 34.14 -6.43
C GLU A 816 11.85 35.62 -6.76
N GLY A 817 13.04 36.22 -6.74
CA GLY A 817 13.25 37.64 -7.01
C GLY A 817 14.65 37.93 -7.55
N GLU A 818 14.89 39.20 -7.90
CA GLU A 818 16.13 39.60 -8.57
C GLU A 818 16.86 40.76 -7.89
N GLY A 819 18.17 40.83 -8.14
CA GLY A 819 19.00 41.98 -7.84
C GLY A 819 19.49 42.06 -6.39
N ALA A 820 20.47 42.95 -6.17
CA ALA A 820 21.16 43.07 -4.89
C ALA A 820 20.28 43.61 -3.74
N GLN A 821 19.12 44.17 -4.05
CA GLN A 821 18.08 44.68 -3.14
C GLN A 821 16.71 44.57 -3.83
N GLY A 822 15.66 44.17 -3.11
CA GLY A 822 14.31 44.00 -3.65
C GLY A 822 13.33 43.51 -2.57
N SER A 823 12.07 43.25 -2.95
CA SER A 823 11.06 42.64 -2.08
C SER A 823 9.98 41.90 -2.86
N GLU A 824 9.50 40.79 -2.31
CA GLU A 824 8.35 40.02 -2.82
C GLU A 824 7.24 39.89 -1.76
N THR A 825 6.01 39.65 -2.21
CA THR A 825 4.86 39.41 -1.32
C THR A 825 4.61 37.91 -1.12
N VAL A 826 4.48 37.49 0.13
CA VAL A 826 3.99 36.17 0.54
C VAL A 826 2.54 36.27 1.00
N GLU A 827 1.70 35.36 0.53
CA GLU A 827 0.34 35.17 1.05
C GLU A 827 0.36 34.18 2.23
N LEU A 828 -0.30 34.55 3.32
CA LEU A 828 -0.43 33.78 4.55
C LEU A 828 -1.91 33.57 4.87
N GLN A 829 -2.41 32.35 4.76
CA GLN A 829 -3.81 32.05 5.05
C GLN A 829 -3.96 31.58 6.50
N GLY A 830 -4.68 32.35 7.32
CA GLY A 830 -4.84 32.04 8.74
C GLY A 830 -5.85 30.92 9.01
N GLY A 831 -5.43 29.86 9.69
CA GLY A 831 -6.32 28.88 10.36
C GLY A 831 -6.63 29.26 11.81
N VAL A 832 -5.77 30.08 12.43
CA VAL A 832 -6.03 30.83 13.67
C VAL A 832 -6.08 32.34 13.42
N THR A 833 -6.67 33.07 14.36
CA THR A 833 -6.41 34.51 14.54
C THR A 833 -5.33 34.70 15.58
N GLY A 834 -4.22 35.35 15.23
CA GLY A 834 -3.07 35.50 16.12
C GLY A 834 -1.94 36.34 15.54
N ALA A 835 -0.90 36.59 16.33
CA ALA A 835 0.36 37.12 15.86
C ALA A 835 1.35 35.97 15.63
N ILE A 836 2.10 36.04 14.54
CA ILE A 836 3.12 35.08 14.12
C ILE A 836 4.47 35.81 14.15
N ASP A 837 5.41 35.30 14.95
CA ASP A 837 6.81 35.75 14.99
C ASP A 837 7.64 34.86 14.01
N PRO A 838 7.91 35.30 12.76
CA PRO A 838 8.63 34.50 11.77
C PRO A 838 10.09 34.28 12.16
N THR A 839 10.59 33.06 11.98
CA THR A 839 12.02 32.74 12.10
C THR A 839 12.69 32.84 10.73
N ILE A 840 13.62 33.78 10.58
CA ILE A 840 14.36 34.02 9.34
C ILE A 840 15.69 33.24 9.39
N ASP A 841 15.84 32.25 8.50
CA ASP A 841 17.15 31.80 8.04
C ASP A 841 17.53 32.69 6.85
N GLY A 842 18.49 33.60 7.08
CA GLY A 842 18.82 34.67 6.14
C GLY A 842 19.39 34.16 4.82
N LEU A 843 19.41 35.03 3.81
CA LEU A 843 19.93 34.68 2.49
C LEU A 843 21.42 34.36 2.59
N ALA A 844 21.83 33.16 2.21
CA ALA A 844 23.22 32.81 1.98
C ALA A 844 23.45 32.53 0.49
N LYS A 845 24.68 32.75 0.05
CA LYS A 845 25.06 32.58 -1.36
C LYS A 845 25.17 31.09 -1.68
N ALA A 846 24.57 30.66 -2.77
CA ALA A 846 24.77 29.31 -3.29
C ALA A 846 26.20 29.14 -3.81
N GLU A 847 26.83 28.03 -3.47
CA GLU A 847 28.00 27.51 -4.18
C GLU A 847 27.49 26.59 -5.29
N SER A 848 28.00 26.73 -6.51
CA SER A 848 27.48 26.01 -7.67
C SER A 848 28.58 25.35 -8.50
N VAL A 849 28.28 24.14 -9.01
CA VAL A 849 29.18 23.33 -9.84
C VAL A 849 28.42 22.86 -11.07
N THR A 850 28.83 23.36 -12.24
CA THR A 850 28.32 22.90 -13.55
C THR A 850 29.12 21.72 -14.07
N PHE A 851 28.44 20.69 -14.57
CA PHE A 851 29.04 19.49 -15.17
C PHE A 851 28.21 18.98 -16.35
N THR A 852 28.87 18.28 -17.26
CA THR A 852 28.28 17.62 -18.43
C THR A 852 28.44 16.10 -18.28
N LYS A 853 27.41 15.32 -18.62
CA LYS A 853 27.36 13.85 -18.53
C LYS A 853 26.66 13.26 -19.75
N VAL A 854 26.68 11.93 -19.90
CA VAL A 854 25.84 11.16 -20.84
C VAL A 854 24.90 10.23 -20.07
N PRO A 855 23.67 9.94 -20.55
CA PRO A 855 22.74 9.05 -19.86
C PRO A 855 23.33 7.69 -19.54
N GLY A 856 22.99 7.15 -18.38
CA GLY A 856 23.38 5.80 -17.96
C GLY A 856 23.34 5.60 -16.45
N ALA A 857 23.64 4.37 -16.03
CA ALA A 857 23.33 3.88 -14.69
C ALA A 857 23.90 4.72 -13.54
N LEU A 858 23.07 4.91 -12.52
CA LEU A 858 23.45 5.40 -11.19
C LEU A 858 24.61 4.57 -10.62
N PHE A 859 25.64 5.24 -10.15
CA PHE A 859 26.78 4.62 -9.49
C PHE A 859 27.34 5.56 -8.43
N GLY A 860 27.74 5.04 -7.26
CA GLY A 860 28.19 5.81 -6.10
C GLY A 860 29.54 6.53 -6.24
N GLY A 861 29.90 7.01 -7.42
CA GLY A 861 31.18 7.66 -7.73
C GLY A 861 31.16 8.42 -9.05
N ASN A 862 31.90 9.55 -9.10
CA ASN A 862 31.97 10.42 -10.27
C ASN A 862 32.46 9.64 -11.51
N ASN A 863 31.65 9.60 -12.57
CA ASN A 863 31.93 8.90 -13.81
C ASN A 863 31.30 9.64 -15.03
N ALA A 864 31.06 8.95 -16.14
CA ALA A 864 30.48 9.53 -17.36
C ALA A 864 28.99 9.90 -17.24
N HIS A 865 28.25 9.26 -16.32
CA HIS A 865 26.81 9.41 -16.12
C HIS A 865 26.46 10.13 -14.80
N ASN A 866 27.38 10.08 -13.84
CA ASN A 866 27.21 10.55 -12.47
C ASN A 866 28.25 11.65 -12.18
N ASP A 867 27.86 12.79 -11.63
CA ASP A 867 28.76 13.61 -10.82
C ASP A 867 28.70 13.19 -9.34
N LEU A 868 29.72 13.53 -8.57
CA LEU A 868 29.73 13.30 -7.12
C LEU A 868 30.42 14.49 -6.42
N GLN A 869 29.62 15.28 -5.72
CA GLN A 869 30.09 16.34 -4.82
C GLN A 869 30.10 15.87 -3.37
N GLN A 870 31.00 16.45 -2.56
CA GLN A 870 31.24 16.01 -1.18
C GLN A 870 31.16 17.19 -0.21
N ILE A 871 29.93 17.61 0.08
CA ILE A 871 29.59 18.81 0.84
C ILE A 871 29.87 18.59 2.33
N ALA A 872 30.62 19.51 2.95
CA ALA A 872 30.91 19.49 4.38
C ALA A 872 29.98 20.46 5.12
N VAL A 873 29.12 19.93 5.99
CA VAL A 873 28.17 20.69 6.80
C VAL A 873 28.74 20.91 8.20
N GLY A 874 28.74 22.17 8.64
CA GLY A 874 29.24 22.58 9.96
C GLY A 874 28.27 22.33 11.12
N GLU A 875 28.78 22.40 12.35
CA GLU A 875 27.93 22.53 13.54
C GLU A 875 27.22 23.90 13.52
N GLY A 876 25.91 23.93 13.79
CA GLY A 876 25.12 25.16 13.82
C GLY A 876 24.55 25.62 12.46
N VAL A 877 24.55 24.75 11.45
CA VAL A 877 23.76 24.94 10.23
C VAL A 877 22.30 24.59 10.54
N ASN A 878 21.39 25.52 10.26
CA ASN A 878 19.95 25.37 10.45
C ASN A 878 19.28 24.67 9.27
N SER A 879 19.76 24.89 8.04
CA SER A 879 19.26 24.23 6.83
C SER A 879 20.36 24.04 5.79
N LEU A 880 20.38 22.90 5.10
CA LEU A 880 21.16 22.68 3.86
C LEU A 880 20.16 22.61 2.70
N VAL A 881 20.28 23.48 1.70
CA VAL A 881 19.53 23.35 0.43
C VAL A 881 20.47 22.85 -0.65
N LEU A 882 19.97 21.95 -1.49
CA LEU A 882 20.63 21.41 -2.68
C LEU A 882 19.68 21.59 -3.86
N LYS A 883 20.14 22.13 -4.99
CA LYS A 883 19.34 22.26 -6.22
C LYS A 883 20.14 21.85 -7.44
N LEU A 884 19.74 20.78 -8.11
CA LEU A 884 20.27 20.36 -9.40
C LEU A 884 19.44 21.02 -10.51
N GLN A 885 20.08 21.65 -11.49
CA GLN A 885 19.42 22.38 -12.58
C GLN A 885 19.98 21.95 -13.93
N ALA A 886 19.20 21.30 -14.80
CA ALA A 886 19.59 21.12 -16.19
C ALA A 886 19.71 22.46 -16.92
N HIS A 887 20.57 22.49 -17.95
CA HIS A 887 20.66 23.59 -18.91
C HIS A 887 19.78 23.32 -20.15
N ASP A 888 18.92 22.30 -20.05
CA ASP A 888 18.17 21.67 -21.13
C ASP A 888 16.87 21.10 -20.54
N GLY A 889 15.71 21.56 -21.01
CA GLY A 889 14.39 21.13 -20.53
C GLY A 889 13.98 19.71 -20.94
N VAL A 890 14.75 19.03 -21.80
CA VAL A 890 14.54 17.61 -22.17
C VAL A 890 15.66 16.68 -21.69
N ALA A 891 16.52 17.17 -20.77
CA ALA A 891 17.48 16.35 -20.03
C ALA A 891 16.98 16.08 -18.60
N ASP A 892 17.01 14.81 -18.20
CA ASP A 892 16.40 14.28 -16.99
C ASP A 892 17.47 13.90 -15.96
N TRP A 893 17.45 14.53 -14.77
CA TRP A 893 18.61 14.60 -13.87
C TRP A 893 18.27 14.27 -12.41
N ASP A 894 18.53 13.04 -12.00
CA ASP A 894 18.35 12.61 -10.61
C ASP A 894 19.42 13.18 -9.67
N MET A 895 19.04 13.41 -8.41
CA MET A 895 19.93 13.76 -7.30
C MET A 895 19.78 12.77 -6.12
N PHE A 896 20.88 12.13 -5.73
CA PHE A 896 20.94 11.20 -4.59
C PHE A 896 21.88 11.72 -3.50
N VAL A 897 21.40 11.79 -2.27
CA VAL A 897 22.08 12.46 -1.15
C VAL A 897 22.32 11.50 0.01
N ILE A 898 23.55 11.05 0.17
CA ILE A 898 23.96 10.20 1.30
C ILE A 898 24.38 11.09 2.47
N THR A 899 23.68 10.95 3.59
CA THR A 899 23.92 11.69 4.84
C THR A 899 25.16 11.17 5.59
N PRO A 900 25.71 11.93 6.56
CA PRO A 900 26.85 11.49 7.38
C PRO A 900 26.62 10.20 8.18
N ALA A 901 25.35 9.79 8.35
CA ALA A 901 24.95 8.56 9.03
C ALA A 901 24.67 7.38 8.08
N GLY A 902 25.03 7.49 6.80
CA GLY A 902 24.83 6.46 5.77
C GLY A 902 23.43 6.40 5.16
N ARG A 903 22.41 7.02 5.78
CA ARG A 903 21.05 7.12 5.19
C ARG A 903 21.11 7.88 3.87
N GLN A 904 20.63 7.26 2.79
CA GLN A 904 20.40 7.89 1.49
C GLN A 904 19.06 8.62 1.45
N ILE A 905 19.00 9.72 0.71
CA ILE A 905 17.77 10.46 0.35
C ILE A 905 17.76 10.55 -1.19
N ASN A 906 16.66 10.14 -1.81
CA ASN A 906 16.50 10.19 -3.26
C ASN A 906 15.65 11.42 -3.61
N VAL A 907 16.07 12.17 -4.62
CA VAL A 907 15.46 13.39 -5.14
C VAL A 907 15.48 13.22 -6.66
N ALA A 908 14.51 12.46 -7.15
CA ALA A 908 14.55 11.76 -8.41
C ALA A 908 13.11 11.69 -8.96
N THR A 909 12.80 12.61 -9.86
CA THR A 909 11.49 12.85 -10.46
C THR A 909 11.63 13.01 -11.98
N ALA A 910 10.52 13.09 -12.72
CA ALA A 910 10.55 13.29 -14.17
C ALA A 910 10.80 14.77 -14.59
N ALA A 911 11.51 15.53 -13.76
CA ALA A 911 11.87 16.92 -14.01
C ALA A 911 13.38 17.03 -14.22
N GLY A 912 13.81 17.79 -15.24
CA GLY A 912 15.23 18.08 -15.46
C GLY A 912 15.88 18.94 -14.36
N SER A 913 15.23 19.17 -13.22
CA SER A 913 15.77 19.95 -12.10
C SER A 913 15.17 19.47 -10.79
N GLU A 914 16.03 19.19 -9.81
CA GLU A 914 15.70 18.59 -8.51
C GLU A 914 16.06 19.54 -7.37
N GLU A 915 15.26 19.60 -6.30
CA GLU A 915 15.53 20.47 -5.15
C GLU A 915 15.24 19.75 -3.81
N LEU A 916 16.20 19.81 -2.87
CA LEU A 916 16.09 19.22 -1.54
C LEU A 916 16.50 20.22 -0.46
N VAL A 917 15.60 20.45 0.49
CA VAL A 917 15.88 21.16 1.75
C VAL A 917 16.03 20.13 2.88
N ILE A 918 17.20 20.09 3.52
CA ILE A 918 17.45 19.31 4.74
C ILE A 918 17.48 20.28 5.94
N PRO A 919 16.40 20.36 6.73
CA PRO A 919 16.40 21.16 7.97
C PRO A 919 17.20 20.46 9.08
N ASN A 920 17.84 21.26 9.92
CA ASN A 920 18.75 20.86 11.01
C ASN A 920 19.73 19.73 10.61
N PRO A 921 20.51 19.91 9.52
CA PRO A 921 21.37 18.86 8.99
C PRO A 921 22.45 18.47 10.01
N ALA A 922 22.69 17.16 10.15
CA ALA A 922 23.71 16.64 11.05
C ALA A 922 25.11 17.07 10.57
N ALA A 923 25.89 17.71 11.44
CA ALA A 923 27.25 18.14 11.12
C ALA A 923 28.11 16.95 10.67
N GLY A 924 28.80 17.09 9.54
CA GLY A 924 29.49 15.98 8.89
C GLY A 924 29.62 16.14 7.38
N ARG A 925 29.84 15.03 6.68
CA ARG A 925 30.01 15.01 5.23
C ARG A 925 28.82 14.37 4.54
N TYR A 926 28.22 15.12 3.62
CA TYR A 926 27.19 14.65 2.70
C TYR A 926 27.84 14.30 1.36
N LEU A 927 27.36 13.24 0.71
CA LEU A 927 27.74 12.87 -0.64
C LEU A 927 26.52 13.13 -1.53
N VAL A 928 26.66 13.98 -2.54
CA VAL A 928 25.59 14.27 -3.51
C VAL A 928 26.00 13.72 -4.85
N VAL A 929 25.28 12.71 -5.33
CA VAL A 929 25.44 12.13 -6.66
C VAL A 929 24.39 12.75 -7.57
N SER A 930 24.80 13.29 -8.71
CA SER A 930 23.90 13.85 -9.72
C SER A 930 24.00 13.01 -11.00
N ASN A 931 22.94 12.28 -11.33
CA ASN A 931 22.95 11.30 -12.42
C ASN A 931 22.07 11.78 -13.57
N LEU A 932 22.65 11.85 -14.78
CA LEU A 932 21.87 12.05 -15.99
C LEU A 932 21.15 10.72 -16.32
N TYR A 933 19.83 10.71 -16.13
CA TYR A 933 18.98 9.55 -16.36
C TYR A 933 18.63 9.41 -17.84
N SER A 934 18.20 10.51 -18.48
CA SER A 934 17.89 10.54 -19.92
C SER A 934 18.15 11.91 -20.56
N SER A 935 18.25 11.98 -21.89
CA SER A 935 18.44 13.22 -22.66
C SER A 935 18.00 13.03 -24.12
N GLU A 936 17.78 14.12 -24.86
CA GLU A 936 17.43 14.02 -26.28
C GLU A 936 18.51 13.24 -27.06
N GLY A 937 18.07 12.25 -27.85
CA GLY A 937 18.94 11.37 -28.62
C GLY A 937 19.93 10.54 -27.80
N ASN A 938 19.77 10.50 -26.47
CA ASN A 938 20.74 9.94 -25.51
C ASN A 938 22.13 10.63 -25.60
N GLY A 939 22.15 11.94 -25.88
CA GLY A 939 23.35 12.76 -26.03
C GLY A 939 23.97 13.27 -24.72
N GLU A 940 25.06 14.04 -24.82
CA GLU A 940 25.63 14.77 -23.68
C GLU A 940 24.67 15.90 -23.25
N ALA A 941 24.30 15.94 -21.96
CA ALA A 941 23.57 17.05 -21.37
C ALA A 941 24.36 17.69 -20.22
N THR A 942 24.01 18.93 -19.87
CA THR A 942 24.69 19.73 -18.84
C THR A 942 23.73 20.12 -17.73
N ALA A 943 24.22 20.10 -16.49
CA ALA A 943 23.49 20.60 -15.32
C ALA A 943 24.42 21.34 -14.35
N THR A 944 23.83 22.18 -13.50
CA THR A 944 24.48 22.83 -12.35
C THR A 944 23.91 22.25 -11.06
N LEU A 945 24.76 21.67 -10.20
CA LEU A 945 24.40 21.45 -8.79
C LEU A 945 24.75 22.69 -7.98
N GLU A 946 23.73 23.35 -7.43
CA GLU A 946 23.84 24.38 -6.41
C GLU A 946 23.71 23.77 -5.00
N HIS A 947 24.40 24.37 -4.04
CA HIS A 947 24.14 24.11 -2.62
C HIS A 947 24.34 25.36 -1.74
N VAL A 948 23.54 25.48 -0.69
CA VAL A 948 23.67 26.54 0.32
C VAL A 948 23.53 25.99 1.74
N GLN A 949 24.28 26.56 2.69
CA GLN A 949 24.16 26.28 4.11
C GLN A 949 23.64 27.53 4.82
N LEU A 950 22.44 27.45 5.40
CA LEU A 950 21.80 28.51 6.16
C LEU A 950 22.10 28.33 7.65
N ALA A 951 22.46 29.40 8.36
CA ALA A 951 22.93 29.35 9.74
C ALA A 951 22.33 30.48 10.60
N GLY A 952 21.02 30.71 10.45
CA GLY A 952 20.29 31.80 11.08
C GLY A 952 20.22 33.07 10.23
N ASP A 953 19.64 34.12 10.81
CA ASP A 953 19.51 35.43 10.17
C ASP A 953 20.90 36.07 9.91
N ALA A 954 21.17 36.38 8.65
CA ALA A 954 22.35 37.09 8.19
C ALA A 954 22.18 38.63 8.12
N GLY A 955 20.98 39.14 8.46
CA GLY A 955 20.63 40.56 8.44
C GLY A 955 20.39 41.14 7.04
N ASN A 956 20.16 40.28 6.05
CA ASN A 956 20.01 40.61 4.63
C ASN A 956 18.66 40.19 4.02
N LEU A 957 17.79 39.59 4.83
CA LEU A 957 16.40 39.26 4.52
C LEU A 957 15.54 39.70 5.73
N THR A 958 14.39 40.29 5.46
CA THR A 958 13.50 40.86 6.50
C THR A 958 12.03 40.61 6.14
N VAL A 959 11.18 40.45 7.17
CA VAL A 959 9.73 40.32 7.03
C VAL A 959 9.05 41.63 7.44
N ASN A 960 8.00 42.04 6.72
CA ASN A 960 7.20 43.22 7.03
C ASN A 960 5.70 42.96 6.76
N PRO A 961 4.78 43.07 7.73
CA PRO A 961 5.02 43.41 9.13
C PRO A 961 5.63 42.26 9.94
N ASP A 962 6.43 42.59 10.96
CA ASP A 962 6.94 41.66 11.95
C ASP A 962 6.51 42.14 13.36
N PRO A 963 5.73 41.35 14.14
CA PRO A 963 5.10 40.07 13.77
C PRO A 963 3.93 40.25 12.79
N VAL A 964 3.68 39.23 11.97
CA VAL A 964 2.49 39.19 11.09
C VAL A 964 1.26 38.90 11.93
N ASN A 965 0.17 39.68 11.74
CA ASN A 965 -1.10 39.45 12.43
C ASN A 965 -2.08 38.80 11.46
N ILE A 966 -2.29 37.48 11.60
CA ILE A 966 -3.21 36.69 10.78
C ILE A 966 -4.61 36.64 11.40
N THR A 967 -5.64 36.53 10.56
CA THR A 967 -7.03 36.25 10.96
C THR A 967 -7.47 34.87 10.45
N GLN A 968 -8.21 34.12 11.26
CA GLN A 968 -8.83 32.87 10.82
C GLN A 968 -9.78 33.12 9.64
N GLY A 969 -9.52 32.45 8.52
CA GLY A 969 -10.33 32.50 7.30
C GLY A 969 -9.98 33.65 6.35
N GLU A 970 -8.97 34.46 6.65
CA GLU A 970 -8.51 35.56 5.79
C GLU A 970 -7.10 35.28 5.27
N THR A 971 -6.82 35.72 4.02
CA THR A 971 -5.45 35.82 3.51
C THR A 971 -4.83 37.12 4.03
N THR A 972 -3.60 37.03 4.53
CA THR A 972 -2.79 38.14 5.03
C THR A 972 -1.54 38.24 4.15
N GLU A 973 -1.21 39.44 3.67
CA GLU A 973 0.03 39.68 2.91
C GLU A 973 1.19 40.01 3.85
N ALA A 974 2.37 39.47 3.57
CA ALA A 974 3.63 39.84 4.22
C ALA A 974 4.74 40.05 3.18
N GLU A 975 5.43 41.17 3.26
CA GLU A 975 6.55 41.53 2.39
C GLU A 975 7.85 40.88 2.89
N LEU A 976 8.53 40.14 2.02
CA LEU A 976 9.88 39.63 2.20
C LEU A 976 10.87 40.52 1.46
N ALA A 977 11.55 41.41 2.18
CA ALA A 977 12.50 42.36 1.61
C ALA A 977 13.96 41.94 1.86
N TRP A 978 14.81 42.00 0.84
CA TRP A 978 16.23 41.66 0.91
C TRP A 978 17.14 42.82 0.52
N SER A 979 18.38 42.82 1.03
CA SER A 979 19.38 43.82 0.64
C SER A 979 20.83 43.40 0.90
N GLY A 980 21.77 43.99 0.16
CA GLY A 980 23.22 43.83 0.40
C GLY A 980 23.82 42.56 -0.20
N LEU A 981 23.10 41.89 -1.10
CA LEU A 981 23.58 40.70 -1.79
C LEU A 981 24.66 41.07 -2.83
N THR A 982 25.41 40.07 -3.31
CA THR A 982 26.43 40.25 -4.38
C THR A 982 26.24 39.22 -5.49
N GLU A 983 26.74 39.51 -6.70
CA GLU A 983 26.72 38.64 -7.89
C GLU A 983 26.74 37.13 -7.59
N GLY A 984 25.70 36.41 -8.01
CA GLY A 984 25.44 34.99 -7.78
C GLY A 984 23.98 34.73 -7.35
N VAL A 985 23.61 33.46 -7.22
CA VAL A 985 22.32 33.04 -6.65
C VAL A 985 22.41 33.03 -5.12
N TRP A 986 21.36 33.51 -4.47
CA TRP A 986 21.18 33.49 -3.02
C TRP A 986 19.91 32.72 -2.67
N LYS A 987 19.96 31.97 -1.56
CA LYS A 987 18.88 31.11 -1.09
C LYS A 987 18.70 31.33 0.41
N GLY A 988 17.47 31.32 0.90
CA GLY A 988 17.09 31.58 2.29
C GLY A 988 15.74 30.94 2.62
N VAL A 989 15.33 30.94 3.89
CA VAL A 989 14.05 30.36 4.32
C VAL A 989 13.40 31.23 5.40
N VAL A 990 12.12 31.54 5.24
CA VAL A 990 11.29 32.13 6.30
C VAL A 990 10.38 31.04 6.86
N THR A 991 10.56 30.71 8.13
CA THR A 991 9.71 29.75 8.85
C THR A 991 8.63 30.51 9.61
N TRP A 992 7.38 30.35 9.19
CA TRP A 992 6.23 31.02 9.81
C TRP A 992 5.64 30.24 10.97
N ALA A 993 5.62 28.91 10.86
CA ALA A 993 5.22 27.99 11.91
C ALA A 993 5.95 26.65 11.73
N PRO A 994 5.96 25.74 12.73
CA PRO A 994 6.58 24.42 12.58
C PRO A 994 5.98 23.65 11.38
N GLY A 995 6.79 23.44 10.34
CA GLY A 995 6.35 22.81 9.09
C GLY A 995 5.69 23.73 8.07
N VAL A 996 5.68 25.05 8.29
CA VAL A 996 5.15 26.06 7.35
C VAL A 996 6.26 27.07 7.03
N THR A 997 6.83 26.96 5.83
CA THR A 997 8.02 27.70 5.38
C THR A 997 7.82 28.29 3.99
N THR A 998 8.38 29.47 3.75
CA THR A 998 8.62 30.02 2.41
C THR A 998 10.11 29.94 2.10
N ALA A 999 10.47 29.22 1.03
CA ALA A 999 11.81 29.31 0.45
C ALA A 999 11.97 30.64 -0.29
N VAL A 1000 13.13 31.28 -0.16
CA VAL A 1000 13.44 32.57 -0.82
C VAL A 1000 14.62 32.36 -1.76
N SER A 1001 14.43 32.69 -3.03
CA SER A 1001 15.42 32.58 -4.10
C SER A 1001 15.70 33.97 -4.66
N VAL A 1002 16.96 34.42 -4.67
CA VAL A 1002 17.32 35.73 -5.23
C VAL A 1002 18.51 35.62 -6.17
N THR A 1003 18.29 35.97 -7.45
CA THR A 1003 19.33 35.94 -8.49
C THR A 1003 19.96 37.31 -8.66
N VAL A 1004 21.29 37.39 -8.55
CA VAL A 1004 22.06 38.64 -8.70
C VAL A 1004 23.02 38.49 -9.87
N GLY A 1005 22.67 39.04 -11.04
CA GLY A 1005 23.41 38.82 -12.28
C GLY A 1005 24.86 39.32 -12.33
N ALA A 1006 25.66 38.72 -13.21
CA ALA A 1006 27.06 39.09 -13.44
C ALA A 1006 27.19 40.48 -14.08
N GLY A 1007 27.44 41.49 -13.24
CA GLY A 1007 27.32 42.89 -13.60
C GLY A 1007 26.52 43.76 -12.63
N ALA A 1008 25.97 43.20 -11.54
CA ALA A 1008 25.23 43.92 -10.48
C ALA A 1008 26.10 44.84 -9.59
N GLY A 1009 27.07 45.55 -10.18
CA GLY A 1009 27.74 46.69 -9.56
C GLY A 1009 26.83 47.92 -9.64
N GLU A 1010 25.86 47.97 -8.73
CA GLU A 1010 24.58 48.70 -8.87
C GLU A 1010 23.69 48.08 -9.96
N PRO A 1011 22.35 48.18 -9.87
CA PRO A 1011 21.57 48.23 -11.10
C PRO A 1011 22.03 49.49 -11.83
N GLY A 1012 22.58 49.32 -13.02
CA GLY A 1012 22.79 50.44 -13.92
C GLY A 1012 21.42 51.00 -14.31
N GLU A 1013 20.90 51.98 -13.54
CA GLU A 1013 19.89 52.93 -14.02
C GLU A 1013 20.38 53.37 -15.40
N CYS A 1014 19.72 52.88 -16.45
CA CYS A 1014 20.30 52.79 -17.79
C CYS A 1014 20.88 54.13 -18.23
N THR A 1015 22.22 54.27 -18.12
CA THR A 1015 22.87 55.60 -17.93
C THR A 1015 22.85 56.48 -19.17
N LEU A 1016 22.35 55.92 -20.28
CA LEU A 1016 21.94 56.63 -21.48
C LEU A 1016 20.69 57.47 -21.17
N GLU A 1017 20.74 58.78 -21.46
CA GLU A 1017 19.54 59.63 -21.42
C GLU A 1017 18.42 59.02 -22.28
N ASP A 1018 17.16 59.10 -21.82
CA ASP A 1018 16.01 58.69 -22.62
C ASP A 1018 16.03 59.39 -23.99
N PHE A 1019 15.63 58.68 -25.05
CA PHE A 1019 15.36 59.34 -26.32
C PHE A 1019 14.32 60.44 -26.12
N THR A 1020 14.53 61.59 -26.75
CA THR A 1020 13.71 62.80 -26.55
C THR A 1020 12.24 62.67 -26.98
N ASP A 1021 11.89 61.60 -27.72
CA ASP A 1021 10.51 61.18 -28.03
C ASP A 1021 10.04 59.92 -27.27
N ASN A 1022 10.83 59.42 -26.31
CA ASN A 1022 10.57 58.25 -25.46
C ASN A 1022 10.64 58.58 -23.95
N ALA A 1023 9.97 59.63 -23.51
CA ALA A 1023 9.88 59.95 -22.08
C ALA A 1023 9.02 58.94 -21.29
N PRO A 1024 9.22 58.81 -19.96
CA PRO A 1024 8.44 57.92 -19.10
C PRO A 1024 6.93 58.11 -19.23
N GLY A 1025 6.18 56.99 -19.24
CA GLY A 1025 4.72 56.99 -19.39
C GLY A 1025 4.20 57.25 -20.81
N SER A 1026 5.07 57.40 -21.81
CA SER A 1026 4.65 57.44 -23.22
C SER A 1026 4.45 56.03 -23.81
N GLN A 1027 3.64 55.89 -24.86
CA GLN A 1027 3.37 54.58 -25.49
C GLN A 1027 4.67 53.92 -25.98
N TYR A 1028 4.85 52.63 -25.70
CA TYR A 1028 6.09 51.86 -25.92
C TYR A 1028 7.32 52.37 -25.14
N TYR A 1029 7.14 53.08 -24.01
CA TYR A 1029 8.26 53.56 -23.19
C TYR A 1029 9.17 52.43 -22.72
N ALA A 1030 8.61 51.41 -22.06
CA ALA A 1030 9.36 50.28 -21.51
C ALA A 1030 10.08 49.50 -22.62
N ASP A 1031 9.37 49.13 -23.68
CA ASP A 1031 9.93 48.34 -24.80
C ASP A 1031 11.10 49.07 -25.48
N VAL A 1032 10.95 50.37 -25.76
CA VAL A 1032 12.03 51.16 -26.38
C VAL A 1032 13.16 51.45 -25.40
N ARG A 1033 12.89 51.49 -24.09
CA ARG A 1033 13.91 51.62 -23.04
C ARG A 1033 14.73 50.34 -22.93
N TRP A 1034 14.10 49.17 -22.83
CA TRP A 1034 14.77 47.87 -22.87
C TRP A 1034 15.68 47.75 -24.12
N MET A 1035 15.17 48.04 -25.32
CA MET A 1035 15.98 48.05 -26.55
C MET A 1035 17.19 49.00 -26.50
N GLN A 1036 17.10 50.11 -25.75
CA GLN A 1036 18.17 51.08 -25.59
C GLN A 1036 19.26 50.55 -24.65
N CYS A 1037 18.86 49.84 -23.60
CA CYS A 1037 19.73 49.37 -22.53
C CYS A 1037 20.44 48.05 -22.91
N ALA A 1038 19.78 47.20 -23.70
CA ALA A 1038 20.38 46.03 -24.36
C ALA A 1038 21.21 46.37 -25.63
N ASP A 1039 21.48 47.64 -25.91
CA ASP A 1039 22.19 48.17 -27.09
C ASP A 1039 21.64 47.74 -28.47
N ILE A 1040 20.43 47.17 -28.51
CA ILE A 1040 19.71 46.82 -29.74
C ILE A 1040 19.43 48.09 -30.55
N THR A 1041 19.25 49.25 -29.88
CA THR A 1041 19.08 50.55 -30.52
C THR A 1041 19.83 51.71 -29.83
N ARG A 1042 20.62 52.46 -30.61
CA ARG A 1042 21.13 53.80 -30.22
C ARG A 1042 20.32 54.95 -30.84
N GLY A 1043 19.11 54.66 -31.34
CA GLY A 1043 18.24 55.64 -31.99
C GLY A 1043 18.85 56.31 -33.22
N TYR A 1044 18.49 57.57 -33.46
CA TYR A 1044 19.08 58.44 -34.46
C TYR A 1044 20.02 59.47 -33.82
N SER A 1045 20.95 60.01 -34.60
CA SER A 1045 21.98 60.96 -34.15
C SER A 1045 21.47 62.34 -33.69
N ASP A 1046 20.16 62.54 -33.63
CA ASP A 1046 19.48 63.72 -33.08
C ASP A 1046 18.87 63.46 -31.69
N GLY A 1047 19.09 62.27 -31.11
CA GLY A 1047 18.54 61.89 -29.80
C GLY A 1047 17.08 61.43 -29.85
N THR A 1048 16.59 60.96 -31.01
CA THR A 1048 15.23 60.41 -31.15
C THR A 1048 15.26 58.92 -31.47
N TYR A 1049 14.27 58.15 -31.00
CA TYR A 1049 14.00 56.79 -31.47
C TYR A 1049 13.02 56.77 -32.65
N ARG A 1050 12.09 57.74 -32.71
CA ARG A 1050 11.03 57.90 -33.72
C ARG A 1050 10.05 56.74 -33.72
N LYS A 1051 9.36 56.53 -32.60
CA LYS A 1051 8.45 55.39 -32.36
C LYS A 1051 7.42 55.18 -33.47
N GLY A 1052 6.72 56.24 -33.88
CA GLY A 1052 5.68 56.21 -34.91
C GLY A 1052 6.19 56.27 -36.37
N LYS A 1053 7.47 56.01 -36.63
CA LYS A 1053 8.03 55.93 -37.99
C LYS A 1053 8.13 54.48 -38.42
N ASP A 1054 7.67 54.17 -39.64
CA ASP A 1054 7.82 52.88 -40.31
C ASP A 1054 9.27 52.37 -40.23
N ILE A 1055 9.46 51.10 -39.93
CA ILE A 1055 10.77 50.46 -40.01
C ILE A 1055 11.06 50.03 -41.46
N SER A 1056 12.29 50.25 -41.93
CA SER A 1056 12.76 49.69 -43.21
C SER A 1056 13.28 48.27 -43.06
N ARG A 1057 13.28 47.48 -44.15
CA ARG A 1057 13.77 46.08 -44.16
C ARG A 1057 15.20 45.95 -43.63
N ALA A 1058 16.06 46.95 -43.83
CA ALA A 1058 17.41 46.97 -43.28
C ALA A 1058 17.47 47.32 -41.78
N GLU A 1059 16.58 48.20 -41.29
CA GLU A 1059 16.48 48.52 -39.86
C GLU A 1059 15.90 47.35 -39.06
N SER A 1060 14.94 46.59 -39.60
CA SER A 1060 14.31 45.46 -38.89
C SER A 1060 15.26 44.29 -38.66
N VAL A 1061 15.98 43.85 -39.71
CA VAL A 1061 16.97 42.76 -39.54
C VAL A 1061 18.19 43.22 -38.74
N ALA A 1062 18.49 44.52 -38.70
CA ALA A 1062 19.52 45.09 -37.83
C ALA A 1062 19.09 45.29 -36.37
N PHE A 1063 17.82 45.07 -36.03
CA PHE A 1063 17.38 44.91 -34.65
C PHE A 1063 17.44 43.42 -34.25
N LEU A 1064 16.89 42.51 -35.06
CA LEU A 1064 17.02 41.06 -34.86
C LEU A 1064 18.49 40.61 -34.70
N TYR A 1065 19.40 41.13 -35.54
CA TYR A 1065 20.82 40.80 -35.43
C TYR A 1065 21.45 41.24 -34.11
N ARG A 1066 21.13 42.44 -33.58
CA ARG A 1066 21.69 42.87 -32.29
C ARG A 1066 21.05 42.14 -31.11
N HIS A 1067 19.77 41.81 -31.22
CA HIS A 1067 19.04 40.99 -30.26
C HIS A 1067 19.66 39.60 -30.12
N SER A 1068 20.12 39.00 -31.23
CA SER A 1068 20.73 37.66 -31.22
C SER A 1068 22.11 37.56 -30.54
N GLY A 1069 22.84 38.68 -30.44
CA GLY A 1069 24.25 38.67 -30.01
C GLY A 1069 25.25 38.04 -31.00
N ASP A 1070 24.82 37.44 -32.13
CA ASP A 1070 25.63 36.63 -33.03
C ASP A 1070 26.94 37.30 -33.53
N GLU A 1071 28.09 36.63 -33.34
CA GLU A 1071 29.35 36.99 -34.01
C GLU A 1071 29.36 36.53 -35.48
N PHE A 1072 28.68 37.27 -36.36
CA PHE A 1072 28.55 36.90 -37.78
C PHE A 1072 29.63 37.51 -38.69
N SER A 1073 30.42 36.63 -39.34
CA SER A 1073 31.40 37.02 -40.38
C SER A 1073 30.76 37.16 -41.76
N ALA A 1074 30.42 38.40 -42.15
CA ALA A 1074 29.74 38.69 -43.41
C ALA A 1074 30.53 38.22 -44.67
N PRO A 1075 29.86 37.60 -45.66
CA PRO A 1075 30.50 37.08 -46.86
C PRO A 1075 31.07 38.20 -47.75
N ALA A 1076 32.16 37.90 -48.47
CA ALA A 1076 32.82 38.85 -49.37
C ALA A 1076 32.00 39.22 -50.64
N VAL A 1077 30.90 38.50 -50.89
CA VAL A 1077 29.94 38.76 -51.98
C VAL A 1077 28.53 38.74 -51.37
N SER A 1078 27.70 39.70 -51.74
CA SER A 1078 26.32 39.80 -51.27
C SER A 1078 25.43 38.70 -51.86
N PRO A 1079 24.47 38.14 -51.10
CA PRO A 1079 23.38 37.32 -51.64
C PRO A 1079 22.33 38.16 -52.41
N PHE A 1080 22.36 39.50 -52.31
CA PHE A 1080 21.39 40.40 -52.94
C PHE A 1080 22.07 41.48 -53.81
N GLU A 1081 21.56 41.69 -55.03
CA GLU A 1081 22.20 42.56 -56.04
C GLU A 1081 22.23 44.05 -55.67
N ASP A 1082 21.27 44.53 -54.87
CA ASP A 1082 21.16 45.94 -54.44
C ASP A 1082 21.93 46.25 -53.15
N VAL A 1083 22.54 45.26 -52.51
CA VAL A 1083 23.21 45.38 -51.21
C VAL A 1083 24.72 45.26 -51.37
N SER A 1084 25.44 46.38 -51.22
CA SER A 1084 26.90 46.40 -51.34
C SER A 1084 27.62 46.16 -50.01
N ALA A 1085 28.82 45.55 -50.07
CA ALA A 1085 29.67 45.30 -48.89
C ALA A 1085 30.12 46.55 -48.10
N GLY A 1086 29.91 47.76 -48.66
CA GLY A 1086 30.15 49.04 -47.98
C GLY A 1086 28.89 49.64 -47.33
N TYR A 1087 27.76 48.93 -47.29
CA TYR A 1087 26.50 49.42 -46.73
C TYR A 1087 26.43 49.22 -45.22
N THR A 1088 25.88 50.20 -44.49
CA THR A 1088 25.84 50.22 -43.01
C THR A 1088 25.13 49.01 -42.39
N HIS A 1089 24.17 48.40 -43.10
CA HIS A 1089 23.45 47.21 -42.64
C HIS A 1089 23.90 45.93 -43.38
N TYR A 1090 25.08 45.92 -44.01
CA TYR A 1090 25.56 44.76 -44.77
C TYR A 1090 25.57 43.48 -43.92
N THR A 1091 26.29 43.50 -42.78
CA THR A 1091 26.40 42.34 -41.88
C THR A 1091 25.02 41.81 -41.44
N PRO A 1092 24.10 42.61 -40.85
CA PRO A 1092 22.75 42.16 -40.52
C PRO A 1092 21.94 41.58 -41.68
N ILE A 1093 22.03 42.16 -42.88
CA ILE A 1093 21.29 41.66 -44.04
C ILE A 1093 21.86 40.32 -44.52
N THR A 1094 23.19 40.17 -44.53
CA THR A 1094 23.83 38.90 -44.89
C THR A 1094 23.67 37.82 -43.83
N TRP A 1095 23.57 38.20 -42.55
CA TRP A 1095 23.25 37.32 -41.43
C TRP A 1095 21.82 36.78 -41.56
N ALA A 1096 20.83 37.66 -41.74
CA ALA A 1096 19.44 37.26 -41.88
C ALA A 1096 19.16 36.42 -43.15
N ALA A 1097 20.04 36.48 -44.15
CA ALA A 1097 20.02 35.62 -45.32
C ALA A 1097 20.76 34.28 -45.12
N ALA A 1098 21.66 34.19 -44.14
CA ALA A 1098 22.36 32.95 -43.76
C ALA A 1098 21.56 32.12 -42.75
N GLN A 1099 20.79 32.77 -41.88
CA GLN A 1099 19.86 32.13 -40.93
C GLN A 1099 18.46 31.90 -41.53
N ASP A 1100 18.29 31.96 -42.87
CA ASP A 1100 17.03 31.84 -43.63
C ASP A 1100 15.84 32.75 -43.21
N ILE A 1101 16.04 33.67 -42.26
CA ILE A 1101 15.07 34.70 -41.81
C ILE A 1101 14.49 35.46 -43.01
N THR A 1102 15.32 35.78 -44.02
CA THR A 1102 14.90 36.53 -45.21
C THR A 1102 15.60 36.08 -46.49
N THR A 1103 14.80 35.64 -47.47
CA THR A 1103 15.26 35.21 -48.80
C THR A 1103 15.22 36.33 -49.86
N GLY A 1104 14.96 37.58 -49.46
CA GLY A 1104 14.85 38.74 -50.35
C GLY A 1104 13.58 38.73 -51.21
N TYR A 1105 13.67 39.28 -52.42
CA TYR A 1105 12.63 39.25 -53.45
C TYR A 1105 13.08 38.42 -54.67
N THR A 1106 12.11 37.93 -55.44
CA THR A 1106 12.33 37.02 -56.60
C THR A 1106 13.08 37.65 -57.78
N ASP A 1107 13.44 38.93 -57.71
CA ASP A 1107 14.32 39.65 -58.64
C ASP A 1107 15.78 39.74 -58.17
N GLY A 1108 16.14 39.08 -57.05
CA GLY A 1108 17.49 39.09 -56.48
C GLY A 1108 17.79 40.30 -55.59
N THR A 1109 16.79 41.12 -55.27
CA THR A 1109 16.96 42.32 -54.43
C THR A 1109 16.47 42.11 -52.99
N PHE A 1110 17.10 42.78 -52.03
CA PHE A 1110 16.63 42.86 -50.64
C PHE A 1110 15.69 44.04 -50.38
N ARG A 1111 15.92 45.15 -51.11
CA ARG A 1111 15.22 46.44 -51.02
C ARG A 1111 15.34 47.09 -49.65
N SER A 1112 16.59 47.27 -49.20
CA SER A 1112 16.97 47.77 -47.87
C SER A 1112 16.14 48.93 -47.32
N GLY A 1113 15.78 49.90 -48.16
CA GLY A 1113 15.04 51.12 -47.77
C GLY A 1113 13.52 51.04 -47.86
N GLN A 1114 12.94 49.90 -48.26
CA GLN A 1114 11.49 49.71 -48.30
C GLN A 1114 10.95 49.48 -46.88
N SER A 1115 9.78 50.04 -46.53
CA SER A 1115 9.08 49.71 -45.28
C SER A 1115 8.70 48.22 -45.24
N VAL A 1116 8.70 47.64 -44.03
CA VAL A 1116 8.24 46.26 -43.77
C VAL A 1116 6.77 46.29 -43.37
N THR A 1117 5.94 45.35 -43.84
CA THR A 1117 4.59 45.20 -43.29
C THR A 1117 4.59 44.45 -41.96
N ARG A 1118 3.51 44.57 -41.17
CA ARG A 1118 3.33 43.79 -39.94
C ARG A 1118 3.36 42.27 -40.22
N GLY A 1119 2.80 41.81 -41.34
CA GLY A 1119 2.88 40.41 -41.78
C GLY A 1119 4.30 39.99 -42.19
N GLU A 1120 5.00 40.79 -43.01
CA GLU A 1120 6.40 40.53 -43.38
C GLU A 1120 7.30 40.42 -42.14
N PHE A 1121 7.12 41.31 -41.15
CA PHE A 1121 7.89 41.28 -39.92
C PHE A 1121 7.55 40.08 -39.02
N ALA A 1122 6.27 39.69 -38.91
CA ALA A 1122 5.89 38.48 -38.19
C ALA A 1122 6.61 37.23 -38.74
N SER A 1123 6.74 37.10 -40.07
CA SER A 1123 7.53 36.03 -40.69
C SER A 1123 9.06 36.17 -40.55
N PHE A 1124 9.58 37.35 -40.19
CA PHE A 1124 10.99 37.46 -39.76
C PHE A 1124 11.15 36.98 -38.32
N VAL A 1125 10.26 37.38 -37.40
CA VAL A 1125 10.28 36.95 -35.99
C VAL A 1125 10.11 35.44 -35.86
N TYR A 1126 9.14 34.84 -36.57
CA TYR A 1126 8.89 33.40 -36.58
C TYR A 1126 10.11 32.57 -36.99
N ARG A 1127 10.80 32.96 -38.07
CA ARG A 1127 12.02 32.27 -38.52
C ARG A 1127 13.22 32.55 -37.63
N TYR A 1128 13.31 33.76 -37.07
CA TYR A 1128 14.36 34.12 -36.12
C TYR A 1128 14.28 33.29 -34.83
N ALA A 1129 13.07 33.00 -34.35
CA ALA A 1129 12.82 32.13 -33.20
C ALA A 1129 12.93 30.62 -33.50
N GLY A 1130 13.15 30.22 -34.77
CA GLY A 1130 13.26 28.81 -35.16
C GLY A 1130 12.00 27.95 -34.97
N ALA A 1131 10.84 28.57 -34.72
CA ALA A 1131 9.67 27.88 -34.16
C ALA A 1131 9.02 26.86 -35.12
N GLU A 1132 8.83 25.62 -34.63
CA GLU A 1132 8.06 24.58 -35.33
C GLU A 1132 6.56 24.62 -34.95
N PHE A 1133 5.79 25.54 -35.55
CA PHE A 1133 4.38 25.73 -35.25
C PHE A 1133 3.44 25.30 -36.38
N SER A 1134 2.56 24.34 -36.13
CA SER A 1134 1.51 23.91 -37.08
C SER A 1134 0.18 24.63 -36.80
N ALA A 1135 -0.11 25.70 -37.54
CA ALA A 1135 -1.33 26.50 -37.34
C ALA A 1135 -2.62 25.72 -37.65
N THR A 1136 -3.64 25.90 -36.81
CA THR A 1136 -4.97 25.32 -37.03
C THR A 1136 -5.71 26.01 -38.18
N ASN A 1137 -6.82 25.43 -38.66
CA ASN A 1137 -7.69 26.04 -39.66
C ASN A 1137 -8.57 27.20 -39.12
N GLU A 1138 -8.20 27.79 -37.98
CA GLU A 1138 -8.90 28.95 -37.40
C GLU A 1138 -8.16 30.27 -37.73
N ALA A 1139 -8.91 31.36 -37.81
CA ALA A 1139 -8.37 32.68 -38.11
C ALA A 1139 -7.87 33.34 -36.80
N PRO A 1140 -6.56 33.63 -36.64
CA PRO A 1140 -6.06 34.24 -35.41
C PRO A 1140 -6.61 35.67 -35.21
N PHE A 1141 -6.86 36.39 -36.30
CA PHE A 1141 -7.44 37.74 -36.33
C PHE A 1141 -8.39 37.90 -37.53
N SER A 1142 -9.27 38.90 -37.50
CA SER A 1142 -10.37 39.05 -38.48
C SER A 1142 -9.95 39.35 -39.92
N ASP A 1143 -8.71 39.80 -40.15
CA ASP A 1143 -8.09 40.02 -41.46
C ASP A 1143 -7.07 38.93 -41.86
N VAL A 1144 -6.87 37.90 -41.03
CA VAL A 1144 -5.89 36.83 -41.23
C VAL A 1144 -6.61 35.50 -41.51
N ALA A 1145 -6.90 35.22 -42.78
CA ALA A 1145 -7.58 33.99 -43.17
C ALA A 1145 -6.62 32.78 -43.18
N PRO A 1146 -7.08 31.56 -42.82
CA PRO A 1146 -6.28 30.34 -42.88
C PRO A 1146 -5.65 30.11 -44.26
N GLY A 1147 -4.37 29.75 -44.29
CA GLY A 1147 -3.61 29.48 -45.51
C GLY A 1147 -3.26 30.71 -46.36
N THR A 1148 -3.46 31.94 -45.87
CA THR A 1148 -2.87 33.14 -46.50
C THR A 1148 -1.41 33.33 -46.10
N ALA A 1149 -0.66 34.12 -46.87
CA ALA A 1149 0.70 34.49 -46.50
C ALA A 1149 0.77 35.06 -45.07
N HIS A 1150 1.77 34.64 -44.32
CA HIS A 1150 1.99 34.99 -42.91
C HIS A 1150 0.98 34.41 -41.89
N HIS A 1151 -0.08 33.67 -42.29
CA HIS A 1151 -1.07 33.10 -41.36
C HIS A 1151 -0.44 32.25 -40.24
N GLU A 1152 0.50 31.39 -40.58
CA GLU A 1152 1.22 30.50 -39.66
C GLU A 1152 2.03 31.29 -38.62
N ALA A 1153 2.94 32.15 -39.08
CA ALA A 1153 3.74 33.04 -38.23
C ALA A 1153 2.88 33.98 -37.34
N ILE A 1154 1.75 34.48 -37.84
CA ILE A 1154 0.84 35.35 -37.07
C ILE A 1154 0.02 34.53 -36.05
N SER A 1155 -0.26 33.25 -36.33
CA SER A 1155 -0.92 32.34 -35.39
C SER A 1155 0.03 31.98 -34.25
N TRP A 1156 1.29 31.67 -34.56
CA TRP A 1156 2.36 31.44 -33.57
C TRP A 1156 2.59 32.68 -32.69
N MET A 1157 2.77 33.88 -33.29
CA MET A 1157 2.90 35.12 -32.50
C MET A 1157 1.69 35.43 -31.61
N LYS A 1158 0.56 34.71 -31.77
CA LYS A 1158 -0.62 34.83 -30.91
C LYS A 1158 -0.67 33.73 -29.83
N SER A 1159 -0.14 32.53 -30.07
CA SER A 1159 0.00 31.53 -29.01
C SER A 1159 1.06 31.94 -27.98
N GLU A 1160 2.20 32.47 -28.43
CA GLU A 1160 3.28 32.95 -27.54
C GLU A 1160 3.00 34.36 -26.97
N GLU A 1161 1.73 34.81 -26.96
CA GLU A 1161 1.21 36.13 -26.55
C GLU A 1161 1.89 37.41 -27.11
N LEU A 1162 2.93 37.29 -27.95
CA LEU A 1162 3.70 38.40 -28.55
C LEU A 1162 2.79 39.46 -29.20
N THR A 1163 1.66 39.05 -29.76
CA THR A 1163 0.64 39.95 -30.30
C THR A 1163 -0.80 39.56 -29.96
N ASN A 1164 -1.46 40.45 -29.21
CA ASN A 1164 -2.92 40.48 -29.06
C ASN A 1164 -3.64 41.21 -30.24
N GLY A 1165 -2.93 41.47 -31.35
CA GLY A 1165 -3.47 42.22 -32.50
C GLY A 1165 -3.74 43.70 -32.20
N ARG A 1166 -4.82 44.23 -32.80
CA ARG A 1166 -5.33 45.60 -32.60
C ARG A 1166 -6.70 45.59 -31.95
N VAL A 1167 -7.07 46.73 -31.36
CA VAL A 1167 -8.34 46.96 -30.63
C VAL A 1167 -9.60 46.75 -31.51
N ASP A 1168 -9.47 46.80 -32.84
CA ASP A 1168 -10.55 46.50 -33.79
C ASP A 1168 -10.68 45.01 -34.17
N GLY A 1169 -9.84 44.13 -33.61
CA GLY A 1169 -9.80 42.70 -33.91
C GLY A 1169 -9.02 42.34 -35.18
N THR A 1170 -8.26 43.27 -35.76
CA THR A 1170 -7.35 43.01 -36.89
C THR A 1170 -5.91 42.79 -36.41
N PHE A 1171 -5.11 42.09 -37.20
CA PHE A 1171 -3.66 42.12 -37.11
C PHE A 1171 -3.07 43.29 -37.92
N GLY A 1172 -3.68 43.68 -39.03
CA GLY A 1172 -3.17 44.71 -39.95
C GLY A 1172 -2.07 44.19 -40.88
N VAL A 1173 -2.25 42.99 -41.46
CA VAL A 1173 -1.20 42.23 -42.17
C VAL A 1173 -0.40 43.04 -43.19
N ASN A 1174 -1.09 43.90 -43.95
CA ASN A 1174 -0.53 44.67 -45.07
C ASN A 1174 -0.06 46.09 -44.68
N ASP A 1175 -0.29 46.50 -43.44
CA ASP A 1175 0.11 47.84 -42.98
C ASP A 1175 1.61 47.86 -42.63
N PRO A 1176 2.32 48.98 -42.86
CA PRO A 1176 3.68 49.16 -42.38
C PRO A 1176 3.77 48.97 -40.86
N ILE A 1177 4.81 48.27 -40.38
CA ILE A 1177 5.07 48.18 -38.94
C ILE A 1177 5.93 49.37 -38.47
N THR A 1178 5.50 50.00 -37.39
CA THR A 1178 6.24 51.11 -36.77
C THR A 1178 7.37 50.60 -35.87
N ARG A 1179 8.39 51.43 -35.66
CA ARG A 1179 9.50 51.10 -34.77
C ARG A 1179 9.07 50.86 -33.31
N GLY A 1180 7.96 51.44 -32.86
CA GLY A 1180 7.38 51.16 -31.53
C GLY A 1180 6.75 49.76 -31.43
N GLU A 1181 6.01 49.33 -32.46
CA GLU A 1181 5.46 47.97 -32.52
C GLU A 1181 6.55 46.90 -32.60
N VAL A 1182 7.64 47.17 -33.35
CA VAL A 1182 8.82 46.28 -33.37
C VAL A 1182 9.45 46.16 -31.99
N ALA A 1183 9.57 47.26 -31.24
CA ALA A 1183 10.11 47.21 -29.88
C ALA A 1183 9.24 46.30 -28.98
N ALA A 1184 7.92 46.48 -28.98
CA ALA A 1184 7.01 45.67 -28.18
C ALA A 1184 6.93 44.18 -28.60
N PHE A 1185 7.21 43.87 -29.87
CA PHE A 1185 7.27 42.48 -30.33
C PHE A 1185 8.60 41.80 -29.98
N LEU A 1186 9.71 42.52 -30.00
CA LEU A 1186 11.01 41.97 -29.59
C LEU A 1186 11.12 41.87 -28.06
N HIS A 1187 10.60 42.86 -27.33
CA HIS A 1187 10.63 42.85 -25.86
C HIS A 1187 9.85 41.66 -25.27
N ARG A 1188 8.68 41.33 -25.84
CA ARG A 1188 7.95 40.11 -25.44
C ARG A 1188 8.62 38.81 -25.88
N LEU A 1189 9.37 38.83 -26.98
CA LEU A 1189 10.10 37.66 -27.45
C LEU A 1189 11.31 37.36 -26.56
N ASP A 1190 11.98 38.40 -26.07
CA ASP A 1190 13.04 38.30 -25.06
C ASP A 1190 12.49 37.66 -23.77
N GLN A 1191 11.32 38.11 -23.32
CA GLN A 1191 10.61 37.53 -22.17
C GLN A 1191 10.16 36.08 -22.43
N SER A 1192 9.56 35.77 -23.58
CA SER A 1192 9.08 34.42 -23.93
C SER A 1192 10.18 33.44 -24.37
N LEU A 1193 11.46 33.80 -24.18
CA LEU A 1193 12.62 32.93 -24.40
C LEU A 1193 13.52 32.86 -23.14
N GLY A 1194 13.06 33.44 -22.02
CA GLY A 1194 13.71 33.38 -20.70
C GLY A 1194 12.85 32.73 -19.61
N GLU A 1195 11.67 32.21 -19.98
CA GLU A 1195 10.80 31.30 -19.20
C GLU A 1195 10.93 29.86 -19.74
#